data_AF-A0AAW0ECA0-F1
#
_entry.id   AF-A0AAW0ECA0-F1
#
_cell.length_a   1.000
_cell.length_b   1.000
_cell.length_c   1.000
_cell.angle_alpha   90.00
_cell.angle_beta   90.00
_cell.angle_gamma   90.00
#
_symmetry.space_group_name_H-M   'P 1'
#
loop_
_entity.id
_entity.type
_entity.pdbx_description
1 polymer ?
#
loop_
_entity_poly.entity_id
_entity_poly.type
_entity_poly.pdbx_seq_one_letter_code
_entity_poly.pdbx_strand_id
1 'polypeptide(L)'
;MTSAPLYPAYLPTRPEGHSASVPHPSFDAVEPGTRAEPSKPNLFAHKELRHKNLTPRIGTEIRGIQLTALNEKELDEVALLAAERGVLVFRDQDFKDAGFEKQRELARHFGPLHRHASMGYPAGTSPEFHVIYADEQVYVYAAHKTQVIDGRTNSYLTQWEHQGSSRTTHKLRSLARRTWEIHTPSTTFFWVLEIPGSGGGDTAFSSLTHAYQALSPAFRKTLEGLTLRHSSASIGEIKRMGYEKATATAAVTEHPLVIKHPAREPTLYVSPTIAREVVGFKPEESDNLLNFLHQHIRSLDFQCRASWEPGTVVVWDQRTTAHTAIPDYADGERRHMIRISPLGAKPQPTPKIQRPANMQAYERSTELWFEDGTLIVLAGRVSFRVYRGIVAQNSPIFEDMLSIPQPVDVELYEGCPVVELLDAPEDVLPFLKALHSVGDARYFDVSQPIQWSVLSGILRLSTKYQVDFLRQRTYEVLHRLYPTTLEEWDARDAYVNLETFEARPFAVYLLAKETNLPTLLPAALYLCADSQDINFILDGLDSFDRRHIELDWPDKKACIRARETLSIALRTRLFAFLTGQMDFPGCHRTSVCNNTRWKWLQGVEASLGSGVFSVSFPWAQYQNGVCDNCHRLSREHYAAERQKLWNELPVLFGLPPWDELRRAVDVGSRTL
;
A
#
# COMPACT_ATOMS: atom_id res chain seq x y z
N MET A 1 -7.70 14.95 -49.41
CA MET A 1 -7.86 13.66 -50.13
C MET A 1 -7.62 12.56 -49.10
N THR A 2 -8.67 11.82 -48.75
CA THR A 2 -8.60 10.67 -47.81
C THR A 2 -7.68 9.60 -48.40
N SER A 3 -6.55 9.29 -47.76
CA SER A 3 -5.77 8.10 -48.13
C SER A 3 -6.61 6.84 -47.89
N ALA A 4 -6.47 5.83 -48.75
CA ALA A 4 -7.05 4.52 -48.50
C ALA A 4 -6.45 3.91 -47.22
N PRO A 5 -7.22 3.11 -46.45
CA PRO A 5 -6.67 2.42 -45.27
C PRO A 5 -5.48 1.57 -45.68
N LEU A 6 -4.44 1.53 -44.85
CA LEU A 6 -3.21 0.78 -45.16
C LEU A 6 -3.44 -0.74 -45.19
N TYR A 7 -4.42 -1.23 -44.42
CA TYR A 7 -4.73 -2.66 -44.26
C TYR A 7 -6.20 -2.97 -44.57
N PRO A 8 -6.64 -2.86 -45.85
CA PRO A 8 -8.04 -3.01 -46.22
C PRO A 8 -8.60 -4.41 -45.94
N ALA A 9 -7.75 -5.44 -45.97
CA ALA A 9 -8.12 -6.82 -45.63
C ALA A 9 -8.60 -6.97 -44.17
N TYR A 10 -8.20 -6.05 -43.29
CA TYR A 10 -8.54 -6.03 -41.87
C TYR A 10 -9.75 -5.15 -41.53
N LEU A 11 -10.46 -4.65 -42.54
CA LEU A 11 -11.67 -3.84 -42.32
C LEU A 11 -12.79 -4.69 -41.71
N PRO A 12 -13.59 -4.10 -40.79
CA PRO A 12 -14.65 -4.84 -40.12
C PRO A 12 -15.80 -5.14 -41.09
N THR A 13 -16.20 -6.40 -41.15
CA THR A 13 -17.46 -6.86 -41.74
C THR A 13 -18.40 -7.31 -40.62
N ARG A 14 -19.71 -7.13 -40.82
CA ARG A 14 -20.75 -7.61 -39.90
C ARG A 14 -21.78 -8.42 -40.69
N PRO A 15 -22.21 -9.59 -40.18
CA PRO A 15 -23.40 -10.26 -40.69
C PRO A 15 -24.63 -9.34 -40.56
N GLU A 16 -25.58 -9.45 -41.49
CA GLU A 16 -26.87 -8.78 -41.34
C GLU A 16 -27.63 -9.34 -40.12
N GLY A 17 -28.18 -8.45 -39.27
CA GLY A 17 -29.00 -8.82 -38.12
C GLY A 17 -28.29 -8.84 -36.76
N HIS A 18 -29.04 -9.18 -35.70
CA HIS A 18 -28.50 -9.33 -34.34
C HIS A 18 -27.82 -10.68 -34.19
N SER A 19 -26.52 -10.69 -33.89
CA SER A 19 -25.80 -11.90 -33.50
C SER A 19 -25.90 -12.07 -31.99
N ALA A 20 -26.51 -13.18 -31.54
CA ALA A 20 -26.56 -13.52 -30.12
C ALA A 20 -25.15 -13.80 -29.57
N SER A 21 -24.95 -13.57 -28.27
CA SER A 21 -23.74 -14.04 -27.60
C SER A 21 -23.72 -15.55 -27.61
N VAL A 22 -22.65 -16.14 -28.13
CA VAL A 22 -22.43 -17.59 -28.08
C VAL A 22 -21.90 -17.91 -26.68
N PRO A 23 -22.64 -18.66 -25.84
CA PRO A 23 -22.11 -19.09 -24.55
C PRO A 23 -20.96 -20.04 -24.79
N HIS A 24 -19.83 -19.81 -24.11
CA HIS A 24 -18.77 -20.82 -24.03
C HIS A 24 -19.12 -21.79 -22.89
N PRO A 25 -19.24 -23.11 -23.14
CA PRO A 25 -19.37 -24.09 -22.06
C PRO A 25 -18.21 -23.95 -21.08
N SER A 26 -18.47 -24.25 -19.80
CA SER A 26 -17.39 -24.32 -18.80
C SER A 26 -16.35 -25.34 -19.23
N PHE A 27 -15.06 -25.04 -19.05
CA PHE A 27 -13.96 -25.94 -19.40
C PHE A 27 -12.86 -25.91 -18.35
N ASP A 28 -12.15 -27.03 -18.19
CA ASP A 28 -10.95 -27.07 -17.36
C ASP A 28 -9.78 -26.46 -18.13
N ALA A 29 -9.19 -25.41 -17.57
CA ALA A 29 -8.11 -24.68 -18.22
C ALA A 29 -6.80 -24.91 -17.45
N VAL A 30 -5.79 -25.46 -18.13
CA VAL A 30 -4.41 -25.42 -17.66
C VAL A 30 -3.76 -24.16 -18.20
N GLU A 31 -3.41 -23.25 -17.29
CA GLU A 31 -2.85 -21.95 -17.65
C GLU A 31 -1.47 -22.09 -18.28
N PRO A 32 -1.22 -21.55 -19.49
CA PRO A 32 0.09 -21.63 -20.14
C PRO A 32 1.25 -21.17 -19.27
N GLY A 33 1.05 -20.07 -18.52
CA GLY A 33 2.09 -19.54 -17.63
C GLY A 33 2.47 -20.49 -16.48
N THR A 34 1.63 -21.46 -16.12
CA THR A 34 1.95 -22.46 -15.09
C THR A 34 2.82 -23.61 -15.62
N ARG A 35 2.96 -23.74 -16.94
CA ARG A 35 3.85 -24.71 -17.58
C ARG A 35 5.28 -24.20 -17.77
N ALA A 36 5.45 -22.88 -17.70
CA ALA A 36 6.74 -22.23 -17.87
C ALA A 36 7.61 -22.27 -16.61
N GLU A 37 8.92 -22.34 -16.79
CA GLU A 37 9.87 -22.17 -15.70
C GLU A 37 10.01 -20.69 -15.31
N PRO A 38 10.15 -20.36 -14.00
CA PRO A 38 10.28 -18.97 -13.55
C PRO A 38 11.43 -18.19 -14.20
N SER A 39 12.55 -18.87 -14.51
CA SER A 39 13.73 -18.29 -15.18
C SER A 39 13.53 -17.99 -16.67
N LYS A 40 12.47 -18.54 -17.29
CA LYS A 40 12.12 -18.37 -18.72
C LYS A 40 13.31 -18.64 -19.65
N PRO A 41 13.94 -19.84 -19.54
CA PRO A 41 15.22 -20.11 -20.18
C PRO A 41 15.12 -20.18 -21.71
N ASN A 42 13.97 -20.51 -22.29
CA ASN A 42 13.84 -20.66 -23.74
C ASN A 42 13.73 -19.29 -24.43
N LEU A 43 12.87 -18.42 -23.89
CA LEU A 43 12.63 -17.06 -24.36
C LEU A 43 13.89 -16.20 -24.19
N PHE A 44 14.55 -16.25 -23.03
CA PHE A 44 15.75 -15.45 -22.77
C PHE A 44 17.04 -16.06 -23.33
N ALA A 45 17.00 -17.26 -23.92
CA ALA A 45 18.15 -17.82 -24.66
C ALA A 45 18.37 -17.14 -26.03
N HIS A 46 17.37 -16.44 -26.57
CA HIS A 46 17.50 -15.70 -27.83
C HIS A 46 18.55 -14.60 -27.73
N LYS A 47 19.67 -14.77 -28.45
CA LYS A 47 20.81 -13.82 -28.44
C LYS A 47 20.44 -12.41 -28.89
N GLU A 48 19.44 -12.29 -29.75
CA GLU A 48 18.95 -11.01 -30.28
C GLU A 48 17.89 -10.36 -29.38
N LEU A 49 17.31 -11.10 -28.43
CA LEU A 49 16.28 -10.57 -27.54
C LEU A 49 16.87 -9.43 -26.69
N ARG A 50 16.21 -8.27 -26.75
CA ARG A 50 16.45 -7.14 -25.87
C ARG A 50 15.15 -6.79 -25.18
N HIS A 51 15.21 -6.55 -23.88
CA HIS A 51 14.03 -6.15 -23.12
C HIS A 51 14.33 -4.95 -22.23
N LYS A 52 13.31 -4.13 -21.98
CA LYS A 52 13.36 -2.97 -21.09
C LYS A 52 12.05 -2.84 -20.35
N ASN A 53 12.10 -2.73 -19.03
CA ASN A 53 10.90 -2.43 -18.24
C ASN A 53 10.40 -1.00 -18.56
N LEU A 54 9.10 -0.86 -18.86
CA LEU A 54 8.47 0.44 -19.10
C LEU A 54 8.38 1.23 -17.79
N THR A 55 8.02 0.56 -16.70
CA THR A 55 8.06 1.07 -15.33
C THR A 55 8.53 -0.03 -14.37
N PRO A 56 8.89 0.28 -13.11
CA PRO A 56 9.32 -0.74 -12.16
C PRO A 56 8.27 -1.85 -11.94
N ARG A 57 6.98 -1.49 -11.87
CA ARG A 57 5.90 -2.41 -11.45
C ARG A 57 5.08 -3.01 -12.59
N ILE A 58 5.10 -2.40 -13.77
CA ILE A 58 4.30 -2.88 -14.91
C ILE A 58 4.97 -2.54 -16.25
N GLY A 59 4.80 -3.42 -17.22
CA GLY A 59 5.19 -3.19 -18.60
C GLY A 59 6.62 -3.61 -18.90
N THR A 60 6.80 -4.30 -20.01
CA THR A 60 8.11 -4.66 -20.56
C THR A 60 8.07 -4.51 -22.08
N GLU A 61 8.95 -3.69 -22.64
CA GLU A 61 9.20 -3.66 -24.08
C GLU A 61 10.17 -4.79 -24.45
N ILE A 62 9.90 -5.49 -25.56
CA ILE A 62 10.70 -6.60 -26.08
C ILE A 62 10.99 -6.36 -27.57
N ARG A 63 12.25 -6.50 -27.97
CA ARG A 63 12.74 -6.40 -29.36
C ARG A 63 13.63 -7.59 -29.70
N GLY A 64 13.83 -7.83 -31.01
CA GLY A 64 14.79 -8.82 -31.52
C GLY A 64 14.27 -10.25 -31.65
N ILE A 65 12.97 -10.48 -31.42
CA ILE A 65 12.30 -11.77 -31.64
C ILE A 65 10.95 -11.57 -32.31
N GLN A 66 10.47 -12.57 -33.04
CA GLN A 66 9.15 -12.55 -33.69
C GLN A 66 8.20 -13.51 -32.96
N LEU A 67 7.04 -13.01 -32.53
CA LEU A 67 5.99 -13.84 -31.91
C LEU A 67 5.55 -15.00 -32.81
N THR A 68 5.64 -14.83 -34.13
CA THR A 68 5.30 -15.82 -35.15
C THR A 68 6.28 -16.98 -35.27
N ALA A 69 7.51 -16.79 -34.78
CA ALA A 69 8.58 -17.79 -34.80
C ALA A 69 8.73 -18.55 -33.48
N LEU A 70 7.98 -18.18 -32.43
CA LEU A 70 8.08 -18.81 -31.13
C LEU A 70 7.45 -20.21 -31.12
N ASN A 71 8.09 -21.13 -30.41
CA ASN A 71 7.57 -22.46 -30.11
C ASN A 71 6.67 -22.46 -28.87
N GLU A 72 6.00 -23.59 -28.61
CA GLU A 72 5.04 -23.71 -27.50
C GLU A 72 5.62 -23.39 -26.12
N LYS A 73 6.88 -23.78 -25.84
CA LYS A 73 7.53 -23.49 -24.55
C LYS A 73 7.81 -21.99 -24.39
N GLU A 74 8.23 -21.34 -25.47
CA GLU A 74 8.46 -19.89 -25.48
C GLU A 74 7.14 -19.13 -25.33
N LEU A 75 6.05 -19.62 -25.93
CA LEU A 75 4.72 -19.03 -25.75
C LEU A 75 4.21 -19.20 -24.31
N ASP A 76 4.50 -20.32 -23.64
CA ASP A 76 4.23 -20.50 -22.21
C ASP A 76 5.00 -19.48 -21.37
N GLU A 77 6.27 -19.24 -21.70
CA GLU A 77 7.11 -18.25 -21.03
C GLU A 77 6.65 -16.81 -21.29
N VAL A 78 6.13 -16.52 -22.49
CA VAL A 78 5.45 -15.24 -22.80
C VAL A 78 4.20 -15.08 -21.95
N ALA A 79 3.40 -16.14 -21.76
CA ALA A 79 2.22 -16.12 -20.89
C ALA A 79 2.61 -15.80 -19.45
N LEU A 80 3.64 -16.48 -18.93
CA LEU A 80 4.16 -16.24 -17.59
C LEU A 80 4.62 -14.79 -17.49
N LEU A 81 5.50 -14.32 -18.39
CA LEU A 81 6.03 -12.96 -18.38
C LEU A 81 4.93 -11.89 -18.48
N ALA A 82 3.87 -12.13 -19.26
CA ALA A 82 2.70 -11.25 -19.34
C ALA A 82 1.93 -11.22 -18.02
N ALA A 83 1.73 -12.36 -17.36
CA ALA A 83 1.19 -12.38 -16.01
C ALA A 83 2.11 -11.63 -15.04
N GLU A 84 3.44 -11.73 -15.20
CA GLU A 84 4.41 -11.11 -14.30
C GLU A 84 4.46 -9.60 -14.39
N ARG A 85 4.44 -9.10 -15.63
CA ARG A 85 4.68 -7.71 -15.97
C ARG A 85 3.38 -6.99 -16.32
N GLY A 86 2.25 -7.66 -16.29
CA GLY A 86 0.95 -7.17 -16.71
C GLY A 86 0.83 -7.08 -18.24
N VAL A 87 1.75 -6.35 -18.89
CA VAL A 87 1.75 -6.08 -20.33
C VAL A 87 3.14 -6.18 -20.93
N LEU A 88 3.23 -6.78 -22.12
CA LEU A 88 4.43 -6.89 -22.94
C LEU A 88 4.20 -6.15 -24.25
N VAL A 89 5.17 -5.32 -24.65
CA VAL A 89 5.14 -4.54 -25.90
C VAL A 89 6.23 -5.08 -26.81
N PHE A 90 5.85 -5.93 -27.76
CA PHE A 90 6.74 -6.44 -28.80
C PHE A 90 6.80 -5.44 -29.96
N ARG A 91 8.01 -5.10 -30.38
CA ARG A 91 8.26 -4.16 -31.48
C ARG A 91 8.73 -4.87 -32.73
N ASP A 92 8.62 -4.19 -33.86
CA ASP A 92 9.14 -4.65 -35.15
C ASP A 92 8.60 -6.05 -35.54
N GLN A 93 7.31 -6.30 -35.28
CA GLN A 93 6.68 -7.60 -35.50
C GLN A 93 6.10 -7.75 -36.91
N ASP A 94 6.26 -8.93 -37.49
CA ASP A 94 5.62 -9.39 -38.73
C ASP A 94 4.17 -9.89 -38.52
N PHE A 95 3.67 -9.84 -37.28
CA PHE A 95 2.44 -10.49 -36.87
C PHE A 95 1.23 -10.12 -37.74
N LYS A 96 1.14 -8.86 -38.20
CA LYS A 96 0.07 -8.36 -39.09
C LYS A 96 0.08 -9.00 -40.48
N ASP A 97 1.24 -9.47 -40.94
CA ASP A 97 1.47 -10.03 -42.28
C ASP A 97 1.50 -11.57 -42.27
N ALA A 98 1.49 -12.20 -41.08
CA ALA A 98 1.53 -13.66 -40.89
C ALA A 98 0.29 -14.42 -41.40
N GLY A 99 -0.79 -13.71 -41.72
CA GLY A 99 -2.08 -14.28 -42.11
C GLY A 99 -2.95 -14.73 -40.94
N PHE A 100 -4.27 -14.73 -41.17
CA PHE A 100 -5.26 -14.95 -40.10
C PHE A 100 -5.15 -16.32 -39.43
N GLU A 101 -4.83 -17.38 -40.17
CA GLU A 101 -4.70 -18.71 -39.55
C GLU A 101 -3.51 -18.81 -38.61
N LYS A 102 -2.36 -18.21 -38.95
CA LYS A 102 -1.19 -18.21 -38.07
C LYS A 102 -1.44 -17.38 -36.81
N GLN A 103 -2.06 -16.20 -36.95
CA GLN A 103 -2.45 -15.34 -35.83
C GLN A 103 -3.38 -16.07 -34.85
N ARG A 104 -4.33 -16.83 -35.39
CA ARG A 104 -5.29 -17.63 -34.65
C ARG A 104 -4.65 -18.85 -33.98
N GLU A 105 -3.76 -19.57 -34.67
CA GLU A 105 -3.01 -20.70 -34.11
C GLU A 105 -2.21 -20.26 -32.87
N LEU A 106 -1.45 -19.17 -32.99
CA LEU A 106 -0.67 -18.61 -31.89
C LEU A 106 -1.55 -18.21 -30.71
N ALA A 107 -2.67 -17.55 -30.95
CA ALA A 107 -3.59 -17.17 -29.88
C ALA A 107 -4.28 -18.39 -29.22
N ARG A 108 -4.58 -19.45 -29.99
CA ARG A 108 -5.22 -20.68 -29.46
C ARG A 108 -4.35 -21.43 -28.47
N HIS A 109 -3.03 -21.29 -28.55
CA HIS A 109 -2.08 -21.83 -27.57
C HIS A 109 -2.46 -21.45 -26.13
N PHE A 110 -3.05 -20.27 -25.94
CA PHE A 110 -3.38 -19.73 -24.63
C PHE A 110 -4.80 -20.09 -24.14
N GLY A 111 -5.59 -20.78 -24.95
CA GLY A 111 -6.93 -21.24 -24.60
C GLY A 111 -7.96 -21.05 -25.73
N PRO A 112 -9.21 -21.49 -25.49
CA PRO A 112 -10.31 -21.29 -26.43
C PRO A 112 -10.48 -19.82 -26.81
N LEU A 113 -10.63 -19.54 -28.11
CA LEU A 113 -10.77 -18.18 -28.58
C LEU A 113 -12.18 -17.65 -28.33
N HIS A 114 -12.21 -16.51 -27.68
CA HIS A 114 -13.41 -15.74 -27.43
C HIS A 114 -14.11 -15.29 -28.70
N ARG A 115 -15.44 -15.41 -28.78
CA ARG A 115 -16.23 -14.91 -29.92
C ARG A 115 -17.02 -13.65 -29.56
N HIS A 116 -16.83 -12.59 -30.34
CA HIS A 116 -17.50 -11.32 -30.10
C HIS A 116 -18.85 -11.23 -30.83
N ALA A 117 -19.95 -11.07 -30.10
CA ALA A 117 -21.29 -10.98 -30.69
C ALA A 117 -21.55 -9.68 -31.46
N SER A 118 -21.07 -8.54 -30.97
CA SER A 118 -21.47 -7.21 -31.48
C SER A 118 -20.41 -6.43 -32.28
N MET A 119 -19.19 -6.98 -32.43
CA MET A 119 -18.09 -6.25 -33.09
C MET A 119 -17.80 -6.86 -34.46
N GLY A 120 -17.37 -6.02 -35.40
CA GLY A 120 -17.01 -6.48 -36.74
C GLY A 120 -15.67 -7.21 -36.76
N TYR A 121 -15.55 -8.12 -37.71
CA TYR A 121 -14.36 -8.96 -37.94
C TYR A 121 -13.99 -8.95 -39.43
N PRO A 122 -12.71 -9.22 -39.79
CA PRO A 122 -12.28 -9.21 -41.19
C PRO A 122 -13.08 -10.18 -42.07
N ALA A 123 -13.31 -9.80 -43.33
CA ALA A 123 -14.03 -10.64 -44.29
C ALA A 123 -13.35 -12.02 -44.43
N GLY A 124 -14.15 -13.09 -44.47
CA GLY A 124 -13.62 -14.46 -44.60
C GLY A 124 -12.98 -15.03 -43.32
N THR A 125 -13.07 -14.32 -42.20
CA THR A 125 -12.60 -14.81 -40.89
C THR A 125 -13.79 -15.17 -39.98
N SER A 126 -13.62 -15.06 -38.66
CA SER A 126 -14.67 -15.34 -37.69
C SER A 126 -14.71 -14.29 -36.56
N PRO A 127 -15.79 -14.27 -35.76
CA PRO A 127 -15.97 -13.28 -34.67
C PRO A 127 -14.93 -13.32 -33.54
N GLU A 128 -13.93 -14.18 -33.62
CA GLU A 128 -12.78 -14.18 -32.71
C GLU A 128 -11.82 -13.00 -32.94
N PHE A 129 -11.81 -12.47 -34.16
CA PHE A 129 -11.08 -11.26 -34.51
C PHE A 129 -11.90 -10.02 -34.17
N HIS A 130 -11.37 -9.19 -33.29
CA HIS A 130 -12.01 -7.95 -32.91
C HIS A 130 -11.28 -6.79 -33.57
N VAL A 131 -11.91 -6.13 -34.54
CA VAL A 131 -11.36 -4.94 -35.21
C VAL A 131 -11.68 -3.68 -34.41
N ILE A 132 -10.64 -2.89 -34.13
CA ILE A 132 -10.72 -1.55 -33.55
C ILE A 132 -10.35 -0.56 -34.67
N TYR A 133 -11.35 0.08 -35.24
CA TYR A 133 -11.19 1.02 -36.35
C TYR A 133 -11.79 2.38 -35.98
N ALA A 134 -10.99 3.44 -36.04
CA ALA A 134 -11.42 4.83 -35.86
C ALA A 134 -10.92 5.66 -37.06
N ASP A 135 -11.85 6.33 -37.73
CA ASP A 135 -11.60 7.17 -38.91
C ASP A 135 -12.61 8.31 -38.95
N GLU A 136 -12.20 9.49 -38.49
CA GLU A 136 -13.10 10.65 -38.34
C GLU A 136 -13.54 11.27 -39.69
N GLN A 137 -12.80 11.04 -40.78
CA GLN A 137 -13.21 11.57 -42.10
C GLN A 137 -14.42 10.79 -42.67
N VAL A 138 -14.60 9.52 -42.29
CA VAL A 138 -15.81 8.73 -42.60
C VAL A 138 -17.01 9.22 -41.78
N TYR A 139 -16.79 9.73 -40.56
CA TYR A 139 -17.84 10.30 -39.71
C TYR A 139 -18.43 11.60 -40.26
N VAL A 140 -17.61 12.46 -40.88
CA VAL A 140 -18.06 13.76 -41.40
C VAL A 140 -18.79 13.62 -42.75
N TYR A 141 -18.45 12.63 -43.58
CA TYR A 141 -19.12 12.40 -44.87
C TYR A 141 -20.46 11.67 -44.75
N ALA A 142 -20.65 10.80 -43.75
CA ALA A 142 -21.91 10.07 -43.52
C ALA A 142 -23.05 10.99 -43.04
N ALA A 143 -22.74 12.13 -42.42
CA ALA A 143 -23.74 13.09 -41.95
C ALA A 143 -24.33 13.99 -43.07
N HIS A 144 -23.76 13.99 -44.29
CA HIS A 144 -24.10 15.02 -45.29
C HIS A 144 -24.52 14.56 -46.70
N LYS A 145 -24.54 13.27 -47.06
CA LYS A 145 -25.15 12.87 -48.35
C LYS A 145 -25.81 11.48 -48.34
N THR A 146 -27.13 11.49 -48.36
CA THR A 146 -27.94 10.56 -49.17
C THR A 146 -27.60 10.83 -50.64
N GLN A 147 -26.63 10.11 -51.22
CA GLN A 147 -26.53 10.03 -52.69
C GLN A 147 -26.04 8.65 -53.13
N VAL A 148 -26.88 8.04 -53.96
CA VAL A 148 -26.68 6.80 -54.69
C VAL A 148 -25.48 6.96 -55.61
N ILE A 149 -24.49 6.07 -55.48
CA ILE A 149 -23.46 5.85 -56.51
C ILE A 149 -23.41 4.34 -56.77
N ASP A 150 -23.80 3.98 -57.99
CA ASP A 150 -23.59 2.70 -58.69
C ASP A 150 -24.35 1.44 -58.23
N GLY A 151 -25.69 1.54 -58.16
CA GLY A 151 -26.61 0.44 -58.54
C GLY A 151 -26.60 -0.85 -57.71
N ARG A 152 -25.75 -0.98 -56.69
CA ARG A 152 -25.76 -2.04 -55.69
C ARG A 152 -25.86 -1.40 -54.31
N THR A 153 -27.09 -1.10 -53.92
CA THR A 153 -27.41 -0.63 -52.58
C THR A 153 -27.07 -1.70 -51.56
N ASN A 154 -25.98 -1.48 -50.82
CA ASN A 154 -25.76 -2.10 -49.53
C ASN A 154 -25.60 -0.94 -48.53
N SER A 155 -26.64 -0.66 -47.74
CA SER A 155 -26.64 0.32 -46.66
C SER A 155 -25.81 -0.19 -45.47
N TYR A 156 -24.48 -0.06 -45.52
CA TYR A 156 -23.58 -0.60 -44.48
C TYR A 156 -22.78 0.49 -43.71
N LEU A 157 -23.03 1.78 -43.98
CA LEU A 157 -22.25 2.88 -43.39
C LEU A 157 -23.05 3.85 -42.50
N THR A 158 -24.38 3.81 -42.50
CA THR A 158 -25.24 4.75 -41.73
C THR A 158 -25.46 4.37 -40.27
N GLN A 159 -24.94 3.23 -39.80
CA GLN A 159 -25.04 2.82 -38.38
C GLN A 159 -23.74 3.05 -37.59
N TRP A 160 -22.83 3.89 -38.11
CA TRP A 160 -21.60 4.26 -37.44
C TRP A 160 -21.77 5.47 -36.50
N GLU A 161 -22.89 6.20 -36.53
CA GLU A 161 -23.12 7.42 -35.74
C GLU A 161 -22.95 7.28 -34.20
N HIS A 162 -22.93 6.07 -33.64
CA HIS A 162 -22.97 5.92 -32.17
C HIS A 162 -21.86 5.08 -31.54
N GLN A 163 -20.93 4.52 -32.33
CA GLN A 163 -19.76 3.78 -31.81
C GLN A 163 -18.43 4.52 -32.01
N GLY A 164 -18.47 5.68 -32.67
CA GLY A 164 -17.34 6.57 -32.85
C GLY A 164 -16.92 7.17 -31.53
N SER A 165 -15.62 7.09 -31.26
CA SER A 165 -14.94 7.70 -30.12
C SER A 165 -15.30 9.18 -29.99
N SER A 166 -16.36 9.51 -29.24
CA SER A 166 -16.54 10.88 -28.77
C SER A 166 -15.37 11.21 -27.85
N ARG A 167 -14.52 12.14 -28.31
CA ARG A 167 -13.27 12.68 -27.71
C ARG A 167 -13.46 13.29 -26.30
N THR A 168 -14.63 13.23 -25.69
CA THR A 168 -15.01 14.07 -24.55
C THR A 168 -15.15 13.38 -23.19
N THR A 169 -14.55 12.19 -22.96
CA THR A 169 -14.41 11.74 -21.56
C THR A 169 -13.03 11.17 -21.25
N HIS A 170 -12.28 11.85 -20.37
CA HIS A 170 -11.09 11.38 -19.65
C HIS A 170 -11.37 10.21 -18.68
N LYS A 171 -12.32 9.33 -19.01
CA LYS A 171 -12.68 8.17 -18.17
C LYS A 171 -11.89 6.96 -18.67
N LEU A 172 -11.19 6.25 -17.77
CA LEU A 172 -10.67 4.92 -18.08
C LEU A 172 -11.82 4.04 -18.58
N ARG A 173 -11.79 3.63 -19.85
CA ARG A 173 -12.94 3.03 -20.54
C ARG A 173 -12.86 1.49 -20.67
N SER A 174 -11.80 0.80 -20.23
CA SER A 174 -11.72 -0.66 -20.40
C SER A 174 -10.89 -1.41 -19.34
N LEU A 175 -11.42 -1.59 -18.14
CA LEU A 175 -10.86 -2.56 -17.21
C LEU A 175 -11.49 -3.93 -17.43
N ALA A 176 -10.66 -4.97 -17.56
CA ALA A 176 -11.04 -6.38 -17.69
C ALA A 176 -12.30 -6.59 -18.57
N ARG A 177 -12.14 -6.57 -19.89
CA ARG A 177 -13.31 -6.74 -20.78
C ARG A 177 -13.90 -8.12 -20.55
N ARG A 178 -15.23 -8.19 -20.49
CA ARG A 178 -16.01 -9.45 -20.45
C ARG A 178 -15.88 -10.24 -19.14
N THR A 179 -15.60 -9.59 -18.01
CA THR A 179 -15.70 -10.26 -16.68
C THR A 179 -17.11 -10.76 -16.35
N TRP A 180 -18.13 -10.46 -17.15
CA TRP A 180 -19.45 -11.10 -17.01
C TRP A 180 -19.51 -12.51 -17.61
N GLU A 181 -18.40 -13.02 -18.16
CA GLU A 181 -18.27 -14.42 -18.56
C GLU A 181 -17.70 -15.24 -17.39
N ILE A 182 -18.08 -16.53 -17.34
CA ILE A 182 -17.57 -17.48 -16.34
C ILE A 182 -16.06 -17.69 -16.52
N HIS A 183 -15.63 -17.89 -17.78
CA HIS A 183 -14.24 -17.92 -18.19
C HIS A 183 -13.88 -16.56 -18.74
N THR A 184 -12.92 -15.89 -18.12
CA THR A 184 -12.59 -14.51 -18.49
C THR A 184 -11.41 -14.50 -19.45
N PRO A 185 -11.33 -13.52 -20.37
CA PRO A 185 -10.19 -13.38 -21.25
C PRO A 185 -8.86 -13.37 -20.48
N SER A 186 -7.87 -14.12 -20.96
CA SER A 186 -6.53 -14.21 -20.37
C SER A 186 -5.53 -13.44 -21.24
N THR A 187 -4.51 -14.12 -21.77
CA THR A 187 -3.38 -13.56 -22.53
C THR A 187 -3.85 -13.06 -23.89
N THR A 188 -4.18 -11.76 -23.94
CA THR A 188 -4.77 -11.11 -25.10
C THR A 188 -3.69 -10.54 -26.01
N PHE A 189 -3.85 -10.73 -27.32
CA PHE A 189 -2.98 -10.18 -28.36
C PHE A 189 -3.66 -9.00 -29.04
N PHE A 190 -2.95 -7.90 -29.18
CA PHE A 190 -3.41 -6.69 -29.85
C PHE A 190 -2.30 -6.13 -30.72
N TRP A 191 -2.56 -5.93 -31.99
CA TRP A 191 -1.53 -5.43 -32.90
C TRP A 191 -2.00 -4.25 -33.72
N VAL A 192 -1.01 -3.44 -34.06
CA VAL A 192 -1.18 -2.17 -34.73
C VAL A 192 -1.06 -2.36 -36.23
N LEU A 193 -2.08 -1.88 -36.96
CA LEU A 193 -2.08 -1.85 -38.42
C LEU A 193 -1.76 -0.44 -38.91
N GLU A 194 -2.46 0.56 -38.39
CA GLU A 194 -2.30 1.96 -38.77
C GLU A 194 -2.35 2.86 -37.52
N ILE A 195 -1.39 3.78 -37.42
CA ILE A 195 -1.28 4.75 -36.33
C ILE A 195 -1.59 6.16 -36.82
N PRO A 196 -2.06 7.05 -35.93
CA PRO A 196 -2.21 8.47 -36.25
C PRO A 196 -0.85 9.10 -36.62
N GLY A 197 -0.80 9.88 -37.69
CA GLY A 197 0.44 10.51 -38.18
C GLY A 197 0.98 11.58 -37.25
N SER A 198 0.11 12.22 -36.47
CA SER A 198 0.46 13.19 -35.42
C SER A 198 1.11 12.55 -34.18
N GLY A 199 1.15 11.21 -34.10
CA GLY A 199 1.49 10.48 -32.88
C GLY A 199 0.30 10.36 -31.93
N GLY A 200 0.51 9.69 -30.79
CA GLY A 200 -0.55 9.43 -29.81
C GLY A 200 -1.48 8.27 -30.19
N GLY A 201 -2.65 8.21 -29.53
CA GLY A 201 -3.57 7.08 -29.68
C GLY A 201 -3.22 5.88 -28.80
N ASP A 202 -2.31 6.09 -27.85
CA ASP A 202 -1.66 5.09 -27.00
C ASP A 202 -2.65 4.31 -26.12
N THR A 203 -2.16 3.30 -25.41
CA THR A 203 -2.96 2.60 -24.39
C THR A 203 -2.25 2.63 -23.05
N ALA A 204 -2.95 3.14 -22.04
CA ALA A 204 -2.51 3.07 -20.65
C ALA A 204 -2.97 1.75 -20.03
N PHE A 205 -2.11 1.15 -19.22
CA PHE A 205 -2.38 -0.04 -18.42
C PHE A 205 -2.15 0.28 -16.95
N SER A 206 -2.89 -0.37 -16.05
CA SER A 206 -2.65 -0.33 -14.59
C SER A 206 -2.54 -1.74 -14.02
N SER A 207 -1.57 -1.98 -13.15
CA SER A 207 -1.34 -3.28 -12.52
C SER A 207 -2.29 -3.47 -11.35
N LEU A 208 -3.23 -4.40 -11.50
CA LEU A 208 -4.17 -4.74 -10.44
C LEU A 208 -3.51 -5.57 -9.33
N THR A 209 -2.44 -6.30 -9.66
CA THR A 209 -1.61 -7.05 -8.69
C THR A 209 -0.86 -6.10 -7.77
N HIS A 210 -0.14 -5.12 -8.30
CA HIS A 210 0.56 -4.14 -7.45
C HIS A 210 -0.41 -3.19 -6.74
N ALA A 211 -1.56 -2.87 -7.36
CA ALA A 211 -2.61 -2.15 -6.66
C ALA A 211 -3.11 -2.94 -5.43
N TYR A 212 -3.30 -4.26 -5.52
CA TYR A 212 -3.62 -5.09 -4.35
C TYR A 212 -2.52 -5.00 -3.29
N GLN A 213 -1.25 -5.18 -3.67
CA GLN A 213 -0.12 -5.19 -2.74
C GLN A 213 0.09 -3.86 -2.00
N ALA A 214 -0.28 -2.75 -2.62
CA ALA A 214 -0.18 -1.41 -2.01
C ALA A 214 -1.26 -1.11 -0.98
N LEU A 215 -2.32 -1.92 -0.89
CA LEU A 215 -3.32 -1.79 0.17
C LEU A 215 -2.73 -2.27 1.51
N SER A 216 -3.21 -1.67 2.60
CA SER A 216 -2.79 -2.09 3.93
C SER A 216 -3.11 -3.58 4.16
N PRO A 217 -2.30 -4.32 4.93
CA PRO A 217 -2.57 -5.73 5.24
C PRO A 217 -3.99 -5.98 5.78
N ALA A 218 -4.47 -5.09 6.66
CA ALA A 218 -5.84 -5.16 7.18
C ALA A 218 -6.89 -5.03 6.08
N PHE A 219 -6.74 -4.06 5.18
CA PHE A 219 -7.71 -3.85 4.11
C PHE A 219 -7.68 -5.01 3.10
N ARG A 220 -6.50 -5.57 2.79
CA ARG A 220 -6.39 -6.79 1.97
C ARG A 220 -7.19 -7.96 2.56
N LYS A 221 -7.06 -8.23 3.86
CA LYS A 221 -7.83 -9.28 4.56
C LYS A 221 -9.34 -9.00 4.50
N THR A 222 -9.77 -7.74 4.62
CA THR A 222 -11.19 -7.37 4.48
C THR A 222 -11.73 -7.63 3.07
N LEU A 223 -10.92 -7.41 2.04
CA LEU A 223 -11.32 -7.63 0.64
C LEU A 223 -11.33 -9.11 0.26
N GLU A 224 -10.53 -9.94 0.94
CA GLU A 224 -10.47 -11.38 0.71
C GLU A 224 -11.81 -12.06 1.02
N GLY A 225 -12.36 -12.74 0.02
CA GLY A 225 -13.63 -13.44 0.12
C GLY A 225 -14.87 -12.57 -0.16
N LEU A 226 -14.69 -11.27 -0.42
CA LEU A 226 -15.76 -10.48 -1.04
C LEU A 226 -15.96 -10.92 -2.49
N THR A 227 -17.21 -10.84 -2.94
CA THR A 227 -17.62 -11.22 -4.29
C THR A 227 -18.23 -9.99 -4.97
N LEU A 228 -17.88 -9.78 -6.23
CA LEU A 228 -18.43 -8.73 -7.07
C LEU A 228 -19.39 -9.33 -8.08
N ARG A 229 -20.51 -8.64 -8.33
CA ARG A 229 -21.40 -8.95 -9.45
C ARG A 229 -20.99 -8.14 -10.68
N HIS A 230 -20.67 -8.83 -11.75
CA HIS A 230 -20.25 -8.27 -13.03
C HIS A 230 -21.39 -8.38 -14.05
N SER A 231 -21.71 -7.27 -14.72
CA SER A 231 -22.82 -7.22 -15.69
C SER A 231 -22.37 -6.71 -17.06
N SER A 232 -22.81 -7.39 -18.12
CA SER A 232 -22.60 -6.97 -19.51
C SER A 232 -23.34 -5.69 -19.91
N ALA A 233 -24.30 -5.22 -19.10
CA ALA A 233 -24.94 -3.91 -19.25
C ALA A 233 -23.97 -2.77 -18.91
N SER A 234 -22.90 -2.65 -19.68
CA SER A 234 -21.92 -1.56 -19.55
C SER A 234 -22.55 -0.22 -19.91
N ILE A 235 -21.91 0.89 -19.51
CA ILE A 235 -22.33 2.25 -19.90
C ILE A 235 -22.49 2.38 -21.42
N GLY A 236 -21.60 1.73 -22.20
CA GLY A 236 -21.68 1.73 -23.66
C GLY A 236 -22.89 0.96 -24.21
N GLU A 237 -23.20 -0.20 -23.63
CA GLU A 237 -24.36 -1.01 -24.04
C GLU A 237 -25.68 -0.34 -23.67
N ILE A 238 -25.77 0.26 -22.48
CA ILE A 238 -26.92 1.06 -22.06
C ILE A 238 -27.16 2.22 -23.03
N LYS A 239 -26.08 2.92 -23.45
CA LYS A 239 -26.18 4.00 -24.43
C LYS A 239 -26.63 3.48 -25.82
N ARG A 240 -26.27 2.26 -26.20
CA ARG A 240 -26.57 1.67 -27.51
C ARG A 240 -27.99 1.11 -27.61
N MET A 241 -28.47 0.41 -26.58
CA MET A 241 -29.73 -0.34 -26.61
C MET A 241 -30.84 0.27 -25.74
N GLY A 242 -30.52 1.28 -24.92
CA GLY A 242 -31.40 1.79 -23.87
C GLY A 242 -31.26 0.99 -22.57
N TYR A 243 -31.48 1.66 -21.43
CA TYR A 243 -31.26 1.09 -20.08
C TYR A 243 -32.04 -0.20 -19.83
N GLU A 244 -33.35 -0.20 -20.12
CA GLU A 244 -34.24 -1.33 -19.87
C GLU A 244 -33.81 -2.57 -20.67
N LYS A 245 -33.60 -2.41 -21.98
CA LYS A 245 -33.21 -3.52 -22.86
C LYS A 245 -31.80 -4.04 -22.55
N ALA A 246 -30.85 -3.14 -22.27
CA ALA A 246 -29.48 -3.52 -21.93
C ALA A 246 -29.43 -4.30 -20.62
N THR A 247 -30.20 -3.90 -19.61
CA THR A 247 -30.24 -4.58 -18.30
C THR A 247 -30.98 -5.91 -18.38
N ALA A 248 -32.12 -5.96 -19.08
CA ALA A 248 -32.93 -7.18 -19.22
C ALA A 248 -32.22 -8.30 -20.00
N THR A 249 -31.31 -7.94 -20.91
CA THR A 249 -30.55 -8.90 -21.73
C THR A 249 -29.12 -9.11 -21.24
N ALA A 250 -28.77 -8.54 -20.08
CA ALA A 250 -27.41 -8.60 -19.57
C ALA A 250 -27.05 -10.00 -19.08
N ALA A 251 -25.96 -10.55 -19.60
CA ALA A 251 -25.22 -11.59 -18.90
C ALA A 251 -24.67 -11.01 -17.58
N VAL A 252 -24.87 -11.76 -16.50
CA VAL A 252 -24.41 -11.45 -15.15
C VAL A 252 -23.60 -12.63 -14.64
N THR A 253 -22.47 -12.36 -14.00
CA THR A 253 -21.64 -13.38 -13.35
C THR A 253 -21.03 -12.80 -12.09
N GLU A 254 -20.88 -13.64 -11.08
CA GLU A 254 -20.24 -13.27 -9.82
C GLU A 254 -18.80 -13.78 -9.80
N HIS A 255 -17.85 -12.89 -9.51
CA HIS A 255 -16.44 -13.19 -9.40
C HIS A 255 -15.87 -12.70 -8.06
N PRO A 256 -14.83 -13.36 -7.52
CA PRO A 256 -14.15 -12.86 -6.33
C PRO A 256 -13.58 -11.46 -6.57
N LEU A 257 -13.69 -10.57 -5.58
CA LEU A 257 -13.05 -9.25 -5.62
C LEU A 257 -11.53 -9.39 -5.63
N VAL A 258 -10.98 -10.37 -4.91
CA VAL A 258 -9.55 -10.72 -4.93
C VAL A 258 -9.37 -12.13 -5.46
N ILE A 259 -8.73 -12.25 -6.62
CA ILE A 259 -8.52 -13.53 -7.29
C ILE A 259 -7.13 -14.09 -7.01
N LYS A 260 -7.04 -15.40 -6.83
CA LYS A 260 -5.77 -16.14 -6.86
C LYS A 260 -5.33 -16.29 -8.31
N HIS A 261 -4.32 -15.53 -8.73
CA HIS A 261 -3.78 -15.71 -10.07
C HIS A 261 -3.07 -17.07 -10.17
N PRO A 262 -3.35 -17.93 -11.17
CA PRO A 262 -2.80 -19.30 -11.18
C PRO A 262 -1.27 -19.36 -11.23
N ALA A 263 -0.63 -18.37 -11.84
CA ALA A 263 0.83 -18.28 -11.97
C ALA A 263 1.46 -17.14 -11.14
N ARG A 264 0.70 -16.42 -10.29
CA ARG A 264 1.20 -15.18 -9.65
C ARG A 264 0.49 -14.84 -8.33
N GLU A 265 0.93 -13.76 -7.68
CA GLU A 265 0.32 -13.24 -6.45
C GLU A 265 -1.15 -12.82 -6.63
N PRO A 266 -1.91 -12.69 -5.53
CA PRO A 266 -3.30 -12.25 -5.58
C PRO A 266 -3.49 -10.90 -6.25
N THR A 267 -4.62 -10.73 -6.93
CA THR A 267 -4.91 -9.54 -7.74
C THR A 267 -6.32 -9.02 -7.46
N LEU A 268 -6.47 -7.69 -7.40
CA LEU A 268 -7.77 -7.03 -7.40
C LEU A 268 -8.48 -7.30 -8.73
N TYR A 269 -9.68 -7.87 -8.69
CA TYR A 269 -10.48 -8.18 -9.86
C TYR A 269 -11.66 -7.22 -10.02
N VAL A 270 -11.36 -5.93 -9.95
CA VAL A 270 -12.34 -4.85 -9.98
C VAL A 270 -12.34 -4.12 -11.32
N SER A 271 -13.52 -3.92 -11.91
CA SER A 271 -13.70 -3.20 -13.18
C SER A 271 -14.71 -2.05 -13.02
N PRO A 272 -14.30 -0.77 -13.12
CA PRO A 272 -15.20 0.38 -13.02
C PRO A 272 -16.35 0.43 -14.02
N THR A 273 -16.28 -0.35 -15.10
CA THR A 273 -17.29 -0.35 -16.16
C THR A 273 -18.27 -1.51 -16.08
N ILE A 274 -17.94 -2.56 -15.31
CA ILE A 274 -18.61 -3.87 -15.36
C ILE A 274 -18.98 -4.37 -13.97
N ALA A 275 -18.13 -4.19 -12.96
CA ALA A 275 -18.46 -4.52 -11.58
C ALA A 275 -19.50 -3.52 -11.08
N ARG A 276 -20.66 -4.03 -10.65
CA ARG A 276 -21.83 -3.21 -10.29
C ARG A 276 -22.07 -3.14 -8.80
N GLU A 277 -21.85 -4.25 -8.11
CA GLU A 277 -22.16 -4.35 -6.70
C GLU A 277 -21.24 -5.36 -6.01
N VAL A 278 -21.03 -5.12 -4.72
CA VAL A 278 -20.42 -6.08 -3.79
C VAL A 278 -21.56 -6.93 -3.24
N VAL A 279 -21.50 -8.24 -3.51
CA VAL A 279 -22.55 -9.18 -3.11
C VAL A 279 -22.66 -9.20 -1.58
N GLY A 280 -23.88 -8.98 -1.07
CA GLY A 280 -24.20 -8.98 0.36
C GLY A 280 -24.04 -7.63 1.07
N PHE A 281 -23.60 -6.57 0.38
CA PHE A 281 -23.47 -5.23 0.95
C PHE A 281 -24.73 -4.40 0.65
N LYS A 282 -24.99 -3.36 1.46
CA LYS A 282 -25.96 -2.32 1.10
C LYS A 282 -25.46 -1.50 -0.10
N PRO A 283 -26.34 -0.87 -0.88
CA PRO A 283 -25.94 -0.05 -2.03
C PRO A 283 -24.88 1.00 -1.69
N GLU A 284 -25.04 1.73 -0.59
CA GLU A 284 -24.12 2.79 -0.18
C GLU A 284 -22.74 2.25 0.23
N GLU A 285 -22.70 1.10 0.89
CA GLU A 285 -21.46 0.43 1.29
C GLU A 285 -20.70 -0.08 0.07
N SER A 286 -21.43 -0.72 -0.85
CA SER A 286 -20.91 -1.20 -2.13
C SER A 286 -20.36 -0.05 -2.97
N ASP A 287 -21.11 1.03 -3.13
CA ASP A 287 -20.71 2.19 -3.92
C ASP A 287 -19.47 2.87 -3.34
N ASN A 288 -19.41 3.06 -2.02
CA ASN A 288 -18.25 3.65 -1.37
C ASN A 288 -17.00 2.79 -1.55
N LEU A 289 -17.11 1.47 -1.35
CA LEU A 289 -15.99 0.55 -1.53
C LEU A 289 -15.52 0.52 -2.99
N LEU A 290 -16.44 0.37 -3.94
CA LEU A 290 -16.10 0.35 -5.37
C LEU A 290 -15.48 1.68 -5.81
N ASN A 291 -16.01 2.82 -5.36
CA ASN A 291 -15.44 4.13 -5.68
C ASN A 291 -14.01 4.29 -5.16
N PHE A 292 -13.74 3.87 -3.93
CA PHE A 292 -12.38 3.83 -3.39
C PHE A 292 -11.45 2.98 -4.25
N LEU A 293 -11.83 1.74 -4.54
CA LEU A 293 -11.02 0.82 -5.36
C LEU A 293 -10.80 1.36 -6.77
N HIS A 294 -11.81 1.99 -7.38
CA HIS A 294 -11.71 2.61 -8.69
C HIS A 294 -10.75 3.80 -8.70
N GLN A 295 -10.67 4.58 -7.63
CA GLN A 295 -9.70 5.67 -7.50
C GLN A 295 -8.28 5.10 -7.25
N HIS A 296 -8.17 4.08 -6.41
CA HIS A 296 -6.90 3.43 -6.06
C HIS A 296 -6.17 2.88 -7.29
N ILE A 297 -6.87 2.11 -8.13
CA ILE A 297 -6.28 1.52 -9.36
C ILE A 297 -5.93 2.56 -10.44
N ARG A 298 -6.35 3.83 -10.26
CA ARG A 298 -5.99 4.95 -11.13
C ARG A 298 -4.72 5.69 -10.69
N SER A 299 -4.09 5.29 -9.59
CA SER A 299 -2.79 5.85 -9.21
C SER A 299 -1.75 5.65 -10.32
N LEU A 300 -0.91 6.67 -10.54
CA LEU A 300 0.22 6.60 -11.46
C LEU A 300 1.27 5.56 -11.01
N ASP A 301 1.29 5.21 -9.72
CA ASP A 301 2.21 4.25 -9.13
C ASP A 301 2.08 2.83 -9.70
N PHE A 302 0.96 2.53 -10.35
CA PHE A 302 0.65 1.22 -10.92
C PHE A 302 0.54 1.24 -12.44
N GLN A 303 0.78 2.39 -13.08
CA GLN A 303 0.48 2.58 -14.50
C GLN A 303 1.70 2.54 -15.40
N CYS A 304 1.52 2.05 -16.62
CA CYS A 304 2.41 2.33 -17.75
C CYS A 304 1.62 2.71 -18.98
N ARG A 305 2.28 3.42 -19.91
CA ARG A 305 1.73 3.79 -21.20
C ARG A 305 2.47 3.02 -22.30
N ALA A 306 1.73 2.23 -23.08
CA ALA A 306 2.24 1.58 -24.27
C ALA A 306 2.05 2.53 -25.46
N SER A 307 3.17 3.11 -25.92
CA SER A 307 3.20 3.95 -27.11
C SER A 307 3.18 3.12 -28.38
N TRP A 308 2.55 3.60 -29.45
CA TRP A 308 2.49 2.85 -30.71
C TRP A 308 3.62 3.18 -31.67
N GLU A 309 4.24 2.12 -32.19
CA GLU A 309 5.16 2.14 -33.34
C GLU A 309 4.60 1.21 -34.43
N PRO A 310 4.88 1.45 -35.73
CA PRO A 310 4.54 0.48 -36.77
C PRO A 310 5.08 -0.92 -36.44
N GLY A 311 4.24 -1.95 -36.59
CA GLY A 311 4.61 -3.33 -36.24
C GLY A 311 4.60 -3.63 -34.73
N THR A 312 4.00 -2.78 -33.90
CA THR A 312 3.83 -3.10 -32.47
C THR A 312 2.76 -4.16 -32.26
N VAL A 313 3.08 -5.17 -31.44
CA VAL A 313 2.13 -6.15 -30.88
C VAL A 313 2.21 -6.08 -29.36
N VAL A 314 1.07 -5.94 -28.72
CA VAL A 314 0.94 -5.94 -27.27
C VAL A 314 0.28 -7.24 -26.82
N VAL A 315 0.91 -7.89 -25.85
CA VAL A 315 0.43 -9.12 -25.21
C VAL A 315 0.25 -8.84 -23.72
N TRP A 316 -0.93 -9.07 -23.16
CA TRP A 316 -1.19 -8.80 -21.74
C TRP A 316 -2.19 -9.78 -21.15
N ASP A 317 -2.07 -10.02 -19.84
CA ASP A 317 -3.05 -10.79 -19.09
C ASP A 317 -4.15 -9.84 -18.58
N GLN A 318 -5.39 -10.02 -19.05
CA GLN A 318 -6.50 -9.17 -18.60
C GLN A 318 -6.87 -9.39 -17.13
N ARG A 319 -6.44 -10.49 -16.51
CA ARG A 319 -6.73 -10.78 -15.11
C ARG A 319 -5.86 -9.99 -14.16
N THR A 320 -4.68 -9.56 -14.61
CA THR A 320 -3.73 -8.79 -13.80
C THR A 320 -3.75 -7.30 -14.11
N THR A 321 -4.52 -6.86 -15.11
CA THR A 321 -4.44 -5.49 -15.63
C THR A 321 -5.77 -4.80 -15.91
N ALA A 322 -5.78 -3.51 -15.60
CA ALA A 322 -6.66 -2.50 -16.15
C ALA A 322 -6.09 -1.95 -17.45
N HIS A 323 -6.93 -1.44 -18.38
CA HIS A 323 -6.42 -0.61 -19.48
C HIS A 323 -7.39 0.49 -19.93
N THR A 324 -6.90 1.46 -20.68
CA THR A 324 -7.73 2.42 -21.42
C THR A 324 -7.03 2.89 -22.68
N ALA A 325 -7.80 3.06 -23.75
CA ALA A 325 -7.33 3.79 -24.93
C ALA A 325 -7.23 5.28 -24.61
N ILE A 326 -6.17 5.92 -25.10
CA ILE A 326 -5.94 7.36 -24.96
C ILE A 326 -6.24 8.01 -26.33
N PRO A 327 -7.29 8.85 -26.44
CA PRO A 327 -7.63 9.51 -27.70
C PRO A 327 -6.88 10.84 -27.84
N ASP A 328 -5.54 10.80 -27.82
CA ASP A 328 -4.66 11.99 -27.85
C ASP A 328 -3.92 12.18 -29.18
N TYR A 329 -4.68 12.14 -30.28
CA TYR A 329 -4.18 12.39 -31.64
C TYR A 329 -5.04 13.43 -32.36
N ALA A 330 -4.51 14.01 -33.44
CA ALA A 330 -5.19 15.06 -34.21
C ALA A 330 -6.54 14.59 -34.77
N ASP A 331 -7.50 15.53 -34.84
CA ASP A 331 -8.81 15.29 -35.46
C ASP A 331 -8.65 14.88 -36.93
N GLY A 332 -9.49 13.97 -37.41
CA GLY A 332 -9.47 13.50 -38.80
C GLY A 332 -8.44 12.41 -39.09
N GLU A 333 -7.61 11.99 -38.13
CA GLU A 333 -6.63 10.92 -38.32
C GLU A 333 -7.21 9.51 -38.09
N ARG A 334 -6.52 8.50 -38.60
CA ARG A 334 -6.94 7.10 -38.57
C ARG A 334 -6.18 6.29 -37.54
N ARG A 335 -6.89 5.40 -36.85
CA ARG A 335 -6.33 4.40 -35.94
C ARG A 335 -6.96 3.05 -36.24
N HIS A 336 -6.17 2.10 -36.74
CA HIS A 336 -6.62 0.76 -37.12
C HIS A 336 -5.79 -0.29 -36.39
N MET A 337 -6.46 -1.06 -35.55
CA MET A 337 -5.87 -2.09 -34.72
C MET A 337 -6.80 -3.28 -34.65
N ILE A 338 -6.30 -4.42 -34.21
CA ILE A 338 -7.08 -5.64 -34.12
C ILE A 338 -6.60 -6.45 -32.92
N ARG A 339 -7.52 -7.24 -32.38
CA ARG A 339 -7.32 -8.00 -31.16
C ARG A 339 -7.87 -9.40 -31.28
N ILE A 340 -7.20 -10.36 -30.64
CA ILE A 340 -7.72 -11.70 -30.40
C ILE A 340 -7.53 -12.02 -28.91
N SER A 341 -8.56 -12.57 -28.28
CA SER A 341 -8.61 -12.79 -26.84
C SER A 341 -8.90 -14.27 -26.54
N PRO A 342 -7.92 -15.05 -26.10
CA PRO A 342 -8.11 -16.37 -25.54
C PRO A 342 -8.83 -16.29 -24.17
N LEU A 343 -9.62 -17.30 -23.84
CA LEU A 343 -10.26 -17.47 -22.54
C LEU A 343 -9.37 -18.30 -21.61
N GLY A 344 -9.27 -17.86 -20.35
CA GLY A 344 -8.52 -18.58 -19.30
C GLY A 344 -9.41 -19.36 -18.34
N ALA A 345 -8.78 -19.86 -17.27
CA ALA A 345 -9.44 -20.48 -16.14
C ALA A 345 -10.43 -19.51 -15.49
N LYS A 346 -11.51 -20.08 -14.93
CA LYS A 346 -12.45 -19.36 -14.09
C LYS A 346 -11.69 -18.70 -12.92
N PRO A 347 -11.85 -17.38 -12.69
CA PRO A 347 -11.23 -16.71 -11.55
C PRO A 347 -11.60 -17.40 -10.23
N GLN A 348 -10.57 -17.82 -9.49
CA GLN A 348 -10.74 -18.46 -8.18
C GLN A 348 -10.50 -17.44 -7.07
N PRO A 349 -11.26 -17.50 -5.97
CA PRO A 349 -10.98 -16.63 -4.83
C PRO A 349 -9.58 -16.94 -4.30
N THR A 350 -8.90 -15.90 -3.79
CA THR A 350 -7.78 -16.15 -2.89
C THR A 350 -8.31 -17.03 -1.75
N PRO A 351 -7.64 -18.15 -1.40
CA PRO A 351 -8.06 -18.92 -0.25
C PRO A 351 -8.13 -17.90 0.88
N LYS A 352 -9.30 -17.73 1.51
CA LYS A 352 -9.32 -17.18 2.87
C LYS A 352 -8.24 -17.97 3.60
N ILE A 353 -7.43 -17.33 4.44
CA ILE A 353 -6.71 -18.09 5.45
C ILE A 353 -7.79 -18.94 6.11
N GLN A 354 -7.84 -20.22 5.73
CA GLN A 354 -8.91 -21.07 6.16
C GLN A 354 -8.66 -21.20 7.64
N ARG A 355 -9.67 -20.82 8.43
CA ARG A 355 -9.79 -21.34 9.78
C ARG A 355 -9.46 -22.82 9.67
N PRO A 356 -8.50 -23.35 10.42
CA PRO A 356 -8.45 -24.79 10.55
C PRO A 356 -9.85 -25.23 10.95
N ALA A 357 -10.46 -26.12 10.16
CA ALA A 357 -11.81 -26.61 10.42
C ALA A 357 -11.93 -27.35 11.77
N ASN A 358 -10.79 -27.52 12.45
CA ASN A 358 -10.66 -28.08 13.78
C ASN A 358 -9.78 -27.16 14.62
N MET A 359 -10.31 -26.73 15.75
CA MET A 359 -9.62 -25.85 16.70
C MET A 359 -8.36 -26.51 17.31
N GLN A 360 -8.21 -27.85 17.21
CA GLN A 360 -6.98 -28.59 17.54
C GLN A 360 -5.73 -28.20 16.71
N ALA A 361 -5.90 -27.41 15.64
CA ALA A 361 -4.79 -26.90 14.84
C ALA A 361 -4.28 -25.51 15.32
N TYR A 362 -4.93 -24.91 16.32
CA TYR A 362 -4.38 -23.76 17.04
C TYR A 362 -3.54 -24.24 18.20
N GLU A 363 -2.38 -23.61 18.39
CA GLU A 363 -1.49 -23.88 19.51
C GLU A 363 -2.07 -23.24 20.78
N ARG A 364 -2.40 -24.07 21.76
CA ARG A 364 -2.83 -23.59 23.08
C ARG A 364 -1.66 -22.89 23.76
N SER A 365 -1.88 -21.64 24.18
CA SER A 365 -0.90 -20.90 24.96
C SER A 365 -0.59 -21.65 26.26
N THR A 366 0.70 -21.98 26.44
CA THR A 366 1.21 -22.58 27.68
C THR A 366 1.31 -21.57 28.82
N GLU A 367 1.26 -20.28 28.47
CA GLU A 367 1.52 -19.17 29.38
C GLU A 367 0.26 -18.48 29.90
N LEU A 368 -0.87 -18.61 29.18
CA LEU A 368 -2.15 -18.02 29.58
C LEU A 368 -3.31 -18.94 29.19
N TRP A 369 -3.75 -19.74 30.17
CA TRP A 369 -4.91 -20.60 30.03
C TRP A 369 -5.58 -20.82 31.38
N PHE A 370 -6.78 -20.27 31.56
CA PHE A 370 -7.61 -20.56 32.74
C PHE A 370 -8.50 -21.76 32.45
N GLU A 371 -8.38 -22.83 33.23
CA GLU A 371 -9.16 -24.07 33.05
C GLU A 371 -10.69 -23.84 33.16
N ASP A 372 -11.09 -22.85 33.94
CA ASP A 372 -12.46 -22.37 34.13
C ASP A 372 -12.76 -21.07 33.34
N GLY A 373 -11.87 -20.66 32.44
CA GLY A 373 -12.07 -19.49 31.58
C GLY A 373 -13.31 -19.64 30.69
N THR A 374 -13.94 -18.51 30.37
CA THR A 374 -15.26 -18.41 29.74
C THR A 374 -15.24 -17.79 28.33
N LEU A 375 -14.06 -17.49 27.80
CA LEU A 375 -13.86 -16.93 26.47
C LEU A 375 -12.55 -17.49 25.89
N ILE A 376 -12.60 -17.88 24.63
CA ILE A 376 -11.41 -18.20 23.85
C ILE A 376 -11.06 -17.01 22.98
N VAL A 377 -9.81 -16.55 23.07
CA VAL A 377 -9.24 -15.53 22.20
C VAL A 377 -8.23 -16.18 21.26
N LEU A 378 -8.39 -15.99 19.96
CA LEU A 378 -7.44 -16.43 18.94
C LEU A 378 -6.59 -15.26 18.46
N ALA A 379 -5.28 -15.44 18.36
CA ALA A 379 -4.39 -14.48 17.70
C ALA A 379 -3.36 -15.23 16.86
N GLY A 380 -3.39 -15.02 15.54
CA GLY A 380 -2.59 -15.80 14.60
C GLY A 380 -2.88 -17.30 14.69
N ARG A 381 -1.90 -18.09 15.15
CA ARG A 381 -2.04 -19.54 15.39
C ARG A 381 -2.17 -19.92 16.86
N VAL A 382 -2.21 -18.95 17.77
CA VAL A 382 -2.22 -19.19 19.21
C VAL A 382 -3.64 -18.98 19.76
N SER A 383 -4.06 -19.84 20.68
CA SER A 383 -5.31 -19.72 21.42
C SER A 383 -5.07 -19.44 22.91
N PHE A 384 -5.85 -18.53 23.47
CA PHE A 384 -5.82 -18.15 24.88
C PHE A 384 -7.21 -18.39 25.49
N ARG A 385 -7.26 -18.96 26.69
CA ARG A 385 -8.51 -19.13 27.43
C ARG A 385 -8.55 -18.16 28.60
N VAL A 386 -9.51 -17.25 28.59
CA VAL A 386 -9.61 -16.06 29.46
C VAL A 386 -11.03 -15.87 29.98
N TYR A 387 -11.24 -14.92 30.91
CA TYR A 387 -12.57 -14.65 31.46
C TYR A 387 -13.27 -13.54 30.69
N ARG A 388 -14.41 -13.86 30.07
CA ARG A 388 -15.25 -12.91 29.32
C ARG A 388 -15.56 -11.64 30.11
N GLY A 389 -15.91 -11.78 31.38
CA GLY A 389 -16.30 -10.67 32.25
C GLY A 389 -15.17 -9.66 32.48
N ILE A 390 -13.94 -10.13 32.68
CA ILE A 390 -12.78 -9.26 32.91
C ILE A 390 -12.46 -8.46 31.64
N VAL A 391 -12.48 -9.12 30.48
CA VAL A 391 -12.20 -8.46 29.21
C VAL A 391 -13.27 -7.41 28.87
N ALA A 392 -14.56 -7.76 28.99
CA ALA A 392 -15.66 -6.84 28.71
C ALA A 392 -15.70 -5.67 29.69
N GLN A 393 -15.50 -5.90 30.99
CA GLN A 393 -15.56 -4.84 32.00
C GLN A 393 -14.49 -3.76 31.81
N ASN A 394 -13.34 -4.12 31.24
CA ASN A 394 -12.19 -3.24 31.12
C ASN A 394 -11.99 -2.69 29.69
N SER A 395 -12.86 -3.03 28.74
CA SER A 395 -12.76 -2.57 27.36
C SER A 395 -14.16 -2.43 26.74
N PRO A 396 -14.59 -1.19 26.39
CA PRO A 396 -15.85 -0.99 25.70
C PRO A 396 -15.87 -1.67 24.32
N ILE A 397 -14.72 -1.76 23.64
CA ILE A 397 -14.61 -2.45 22.35
C ILE A 397 -14.89 -3.95 22.51
N PHE A 398 -14.35 -4.59 23.54
CA PHE A 398 -14.66 -5.99 23.81
C PHE A 398 -16.08 -6.17 24.34
N GLU A 399 -16.60 -5.25 25.16
CA GLU A 399 -18.00 -5.27 25.60
C GLU A 399 -18.95 -5.26 24.41
N ASP A 400 -18.77 -4.32 23.48
CA ASP A 400 -19.54 -4.22 22.24
C ASP A 400 -19.39 -5.48 21.39
N MET A 401 -18.15 -5.92 21.14
CA MET A 401 -17.85 -7.11 20.33
C MET A 401 -18.52 -8.38 20.89
N LEU A 402 -18.57 -8.51 22.22
CA LEU A 402 -19.13 -9.67 22.93
C LEU A 402 -20.64 -9.53 23.20
N SER A 403 -21.23 -8.36 22.95
CA SER A 403 -22.68 -8.11 23.10
C SER A 403 -23.49 -8.51 21.86
N ILE A 404 -22.84 -8.57 20.70
CA ILE A 404 -23.48 -8.93 19.43
C ILE A 404 -23.94 -10.41 19.50
N PRO A 405 -25.23 -10.70 19.28
CA PRO A 405 -25.74 -12.07 19.25
C PRO A 405 -25.00 -12.87 18.18
N GLN A 406 -24.27 -13.90 18.62
CA GLN A 406 -23.58 -14.82 17.75
C GLN A 406 -24.63 -15.71 17.03
N PRO A 407 -24.49 -16.00 15.73
CA PRO A 407 -25.37 -16.94 15.02
C PRO A 407 -25.48 -18.29 15.74
N VAL A 408 -26.61 -18.98 15.55
CA VAL A 408 -26.91 -20.26 16.26
C VAL A 408 -25.87 -21.36 16.00
N ASP A 409 -25.10 -21.24 14.90
CA ASP A 409 -24.07 -22.19 14.46
C ASP A 409 -22.63 -21.78 14.83
N VAL A 410 -22.42 -20.90 15.83
CA VAL A 410 -21.06 -20.51 16.22
C VAL A 410 -20.31 -21.66 16.89
N GLU A 411 -19.12 -21.95 16.37
CA GLU A 411 -18.15 -22.90 16.92
C GLU A 411 -17.83 -22.53 18.37
N LEU A 412 -18.46 -23.23 19.32
CA LEU A 412 -18.03 -23.25 20.71
C LEU A 412 -16.79 -24.14 20.79
N TYR A 413 -15.71 -23.62 21.37
CA TYR A 413 -14.56 -24.45 21.72
C TYR A 413 -14.56 -24.71 23.22
N GLU A 414 -14.58 -26.00 23.60
CA GLU A 414 -14.68 -26.42 25.00
C GLU A 414 -15.85 -25.72 25.75
N GLY A 415 -16.97 -25.50 25.05
CA GLY A 415 -18.15 -24.82 25.60
C GLY A 415 -18.01 -23.30 25.76
N CYS A 416 -16.92 -22.70 25.30
CA CYS A 416 -16.68 -21.26 25.36
C CYS A 416 -16.87 -20.59 23.98
N PRO A 417 -17.41 -19.36 23.92
CA PRO A 417 -17.39 -18.54 22.72
C PRO A 417 -15.96 -18.24 22.28
N VAL A 418 -15.75 -18.10 20.97
CA VAL A 418 -14.44 -17.83 20.36
C VAL A 418 -14.44 -16.44 19.72
N VAL A 419 -13.42 -15.64 20.02
CA VAL A 419 -13.16 -14.32 19.43
C VAL A 419 -11.78 -14.32 18.79
N GLU A 420 -11.67 -13.88 17.55
CA GLU A 420 -10.39 -13.76 16.83
C GLU A 420 -9.92 -12.30 16.84
N LEU A 421 -8.70 -12.07 17.31
CA LEU A 421 -7.98 -10.81 17.20
C LEU A 421 -7.04 -10.87 16.00
N LEU A 422 -6.97 -9.74 15.28
CA LEU A 422 -6.06 -9.58 14.14
C LEU A 422 -4.62 -9.23 14.54
N ASP A 423 -4.36 -9.17 15.85
CA ASP A 423 -3.08 -8.75 16.42
C ASP A 423 -2.09 -9.91 16.51
N ALA A 424 -0.82 -9.57 16.64
CA ALA A 424 0.26 -10.54 16.77
C ALA A 424 0.16 -11.27 18.12
N PRO A 425 0.34 -12.60 18.18
CA PRO A 425 0.25 -13.34 19.44
C PRO A 425 1.25 -12.84 20.49
N GLU A 426 2.39 -12.31 20.06
CA GLU A 426 3.43 -11.73 20.92
C GLU A 426 2.96 -10.45 21.64
N ASP A 427 2.02 -9.69 21.06
CA ASP A 427 1.42 -8.52 21.68
C ASP A 427 0.19 -8.91 22.52
N VAL A 428 -0.60 -9.88 22.04
CA VAL A 428 -1.86 -10.32 22.69
C VAL A 428 -1.60 -11.02 24.01
N LEU A 429 -0.57 -11.87 24.10
CA LEU A 429 -0.23 -12.58 25.33
C LEU A 429 0.05 -11.63 26.52
N PRO A 430 1.01 -10.68 26.44
CA PRO A 430 1.29 -9.77 27.56
C PRO A 430 0.12 -8.85 27.87
N PHE A 431 -0.63 -8.40 26.86
CA PHE A 431 -1.85 -7.61 27.05
C PHE A 431 -2.91 -8.37 27.86
N LEU A 432 -3.26 -9.60 27.45
CA LEU A 432 -4.26 -10.39 28.15
C LEU A 432 -3.79 -10.81 29.55
N LYS A 433 -2.50 -11.12 29.71
CA LYS A 433 -1.90 -11.38 31.03
C LYS A 433 -2.03 -10.18 31.96
N ALA A 434 -1.65 -8.98 31.50
CA ALA A 434 -1.75 -7.76 32.29
C ALA A 434 -3.21 -7.42 32.63
N LEU A 435 -4.14 -7.69 31.72
CA LEU A 435 -5.58 -7.49 31.92
C LEU A 435 -6.17 -8.41 33.01
N HIS A 436 -5.71 -9.66 33.07
CA HIS A 436 -6.21 -10.66 34.04
C HIS A 436 -5.43 -10.68 35.36
N SER A 437 -4.27 -10.03 35.39
CA SER A 437 -3.38 -9.97 36.54
C SER A 437 -3.33 -8.56 37.12
N VAL A 438 -4.48 -7.88 37.24
CA VAL A 438 -4.57 -6.45 37.64
C VAL A 438 -3.81 -6.15 38.96
N GLY A 439 -3.71 -7.14 39.86
CA GLY A 439 -2.96 -7.06 41.13
C GLY A 439 -1.47 -7.44 41.06
N ASP A 440 -0.97 -7.94 39.93
CA ASP A 440 0.43 -8.33 39.76
C ASP A 440 1.26 -7.13 39.29
N ALA A 441 1.87 -6.43 40.25
CA ALA A 441 2.67 -5.23 40.00
C ALA A 441 3.92 -5.48 39.13
N ARG A 442 4.33 -6.75 38.92
CA ARG A 442 5.58 -7.10 38.24
C ARG A 442 5.65 -6.64 36.78
N TYR A 443 4.52 -6.52 36.08
CA TYR A 443 4.49 -6.09 34.68
C TYR A 443 4.83 -4.61 34.47
N PHE A 444 4.70 -3.78 35.52
CA PHE A 444 4.96 -2.34 35.49
C PHE A 444 6.00 -1.92 36.53
N ASP A 445 6.69 -2.90 37.14
CA ASP A 445 7.70 -2.65 38.16
C ASP A 445 9.02 -2.24 37.49
N VAL A 446 9.30 -0.93 37.51
CA VAL A 446 10.51 -0.34 36.96
C VAL A 446 11.79 -0.68 37.76
N SER A 447 11.67 -1.34 38.91
CA SER A 447 12.82 -1.87 39.65
C SER A 447 13.36 -3.18 39.06
N GLN A 448 12.60 -3.83 38.17
CA GLN A 448 13.01 -5.01 37.43
C GLN A 448 13.26 -4.68 35.95
N PRO A 449 14.09 -5.47 35.23
CA PRO A 449 14.22 -5.32 33.78
C PRO A 449 12.87 -5.50 33.06
N ILE A 450 12.36 -4.43 32.45
CA ILE A 450 11.12 -4.46 31.67
C ILE A 450 11.47 -4.75 30.20
N GLN A 451 10.93 -5.82 29.64
CA GLN A 451 11.07 -6.13 28.23
C GLN A 451 10.27 -5.15 27.35
N TRP A 452 10.94 -4.58 26.35
CA TRP A 452 10.34 -3.62 25.43
C TRP A 452 9.16 -4.20 24.63
N SER A 453 9.26 -5.47 24.20
CA SER A 453 8.18 -6.17 23.47
C SER A 453 6.88 -6.21 24.28
N VAL A 454 6.98 -6.50 25.58
CA VAL A 454 5.85 -6.53 26.52
C VAL A 454 5.22 -5.15 26.65
N LEU A 455 6.01 -4.12 26.95
CA LEU A 455 5.52 -2.77 27.18
C LEU A 455 4.87 -2.18 25.92
N SER A 456 5.50 -2.37 24.76
CA SER A 456 4.98 -1.86 23.49
C SER A 456 3.72 -2.59 23.03
N GLY A 457 3.65 -3.91 23.21
CA GLY A 457 2.44 -4.70 22.94
C GLY A 457 1.26 -4.30 23.82
N ILE A 458 1.48 -4.14 25.14
CA ILE A 458 0.45 -3.66 26.07
C ILE A 458 -0.04 -2.28 25.66
N LEU A 459 0.85 -1.34 25.33
CA LEU A 459 0.44 0.00 24.95
C LEU A 459 -0.38 0.02 23.66
N ARG A 460 0.04 -0.71 22.62
CA ARG A 460 -0.70 -0.81 21.35
C ARG A 460 -2.10 -1.35 21.57
N LEU A 461 -2.21 -2.48 22.27
CA LEU A 461 -3.50 -3.15 22.44
C LEU A 461 -4.41 -2.44 23.44
N SER A 462 -3.87 -1.86 24.50
CA SER A 462 -4.66 -1.01 25.41
C SER A 462 -5.18 0.26 24.71
N THR A 463 -4.43 0.81 23.75
CA THR A 463 -4.90 1.92 22.90
C THR A 463 -5.99 1.46 21.94
N LYS A 464 -5.75 0.37 21.21
CA LYS A 464 -6.66 -0.17 20.20
C LYS A 464 -8.00 -0.62 20.80
N TYR A 465 -7.95 -1.29 21.95
CA TYR A 465 -9.12 -1.84 22.63
C TYR A 465 -9.64 -0.96 23.77
N GLN A 466 -9.12 0.27 23.92
CA GLN A 466 -9.59 1.23 24.93
C GLN A 466 -9.57 0.66 26.36
N VAL A 467 -8.44 0.08 26.76
CA VAL A 467 -8.20 -0.36 28.14
C VAL A 467 -7.41 0.72 28.89
N ASP A 468 -8.13 1.72 29.39
CA ASP A 468 -7.56 2.97 29.93
C ASP A 468 -6.54 2.73 31.05
N PHE A 469 -6.83 1.83 32.01
CA PHE A 469 -5.91 1.60 33.13
C PHE A 469 -4.57 1.01 32.68
N LEU A 470 -4.55 0.11 31.68
CA LEU A 470 -3.31 -0.45 31.15
C LEU A 470 -2.55 0.60 30.33
N ARG A 471 -3.28 1.41 29.56
CA ARG A 471 -2.71 2.53 28.80
C ARG A 471 -2.04 3.53 29.75
N GLN A 472 -2.70 3.90 30.83
CA GLN A 472 -2.20 4.79 31.88
C GLN A 472 -0.96 4.22 32.58
N ARG A 473 -0.99 2.97 33.05
CA ARG A 473 0.18 2.35 33.72
C ARG A 473 1.38 2.25 32.78
N THR A 474 1.15 1.92 31.52
CA THR A 474 2.23 1.86 30.52
C THR A 474 2.80 3.24 30.22
N TYR A 475 1.92 4.24 30.11
CA TYR A 475 2.33 5.64 29.95
C TYR A 475 3.16 6.12 31.14
N GLU A 476 2.78 5.82 32.38
CA GLU A 476 3.53 6.22 33.59
C GLU A 476 4.97 5.67 33.59
N VAL A 477 5.16 4.41 33.15
CA VAL A 477 6.49 3.83 32.99
C VAL A 477 7.30 4.61 31.95
N LEU A 478 6.72 4.87 30.77
CA LEU A 478 7.40 5.61 29.71
C LEU A 478 7.64 7.07 30.08
N HIS A 479 6.72 7.72 30.80
CA HIS A 479 6.84 9.11 31.22
C HIS A 479 7.99 9.31 32.22
N ARG A 480 8.27 8.34 33.09
CA ARG A 480 9.45 8.40 33.98
C ARG A 480 10.77 8.36 33.19
N LEU A 481 10.77 7.71 32.03
CA LEU A 481 11.94 7.61 31.15
C LEU A 481 12.05 8.79 30.17
N TYR A 482 10.91 9.31 29.74
CA TYR A 482 10.75 10.40 28.76
C TYR A 482 9.85 11.50 29.34
N PRO A 483 10.31 12.18 30.41
CA PRO A 483 9.49 13.11 31.17
C PRO A 483 9.26 14.44 30.46
N THR A 484 8.32 15.22 30.98
CA THR A 484 8.00 16.56 30.45
C THR A 484 8.68 17.70 31.20
N THR A 485 9.33 17.43 32.33
CA THR A 485 10.04 18.44 33.13
C THR A 485 11.52 18.12 33.28
N LEU A 486 12.33 19.17 33.43
CA LEU A 486 13.77 19.03 33.61
C LEU A 486 14.12 18.37 34.95
N GLU A 487 13.34 18.62 36.00
CA GLU A 487 13.52 18.00 37.31
C GLU A 487 13.32 16.48 37.24
N GLU A 488 12.25 16.02 36.60
CA GLU A 488 12.02 14.59 36.37
C GLU A 488 13.11 13.97 35.48
N TRP A 489 13.58 14.71 34.46
CA TRP A 489 14.68 14.25 33.60
C TRP A 489 15.96 14.01 34.40
N ASP A 490 16.32 14.96 35.28
CA ASP A 490 17.51 14.86 36.14
C ASP A 490 17.42 13.72 37.13
N ALA A 491 16.21 13.42 37.60
CA ALA A 491 15.99 12.37 38.56
C ALA A 491 15.84 10.98 37.91
N ARG A 492 15.67 10.87 36.59
CA ARG A 492 15.33 9.61 35.91
C ARG A 492 16.35 8.49 36.16
N ASP A 493 17.64 8.82 36.18
CA ASP A 493 18.73 7.84 36.28
C ASP A 493 18.76 7.19 37.67
N ALA A 494 18.12 7.81 38.68
CA ALA A 494 17.96 7.26 40.02
C ALA A 494 16.78 6.26 40.13
N TYR A 495 15.85 6.28 39.17
CA TYR A 495 14.61 5.50 39.23
C TYR A 495 14.57 4.30 38.30
N VAL A 496 15.36 4.31 37.22
CA VAL A 496 15.36 3.23 36.23
C VAL A 496 16.79 2.88 35.86
N ASN A 497 17.09 1.58 35.87
CA ASN A 497 18.35 1.09 35.32
C ASN A 497 18.29 1.15 33.78
N LEU A 498 18.73 2.28 33.22
CA LEU A 498 18.79 2.52 31.77
C LEU A 498 19.64 1.49 31.02
N GLU A 499 20.60 0.83 31.67
CA GLU A 499 21.38 -0.25 31.05
C GLU A 499 20.54 -1.51 30.78
N THR A 500 19.45 -1.69 31.54
CA THR A 500 18.53 -2.84 31.40
C THR A 500 17.27 -2.52 30.59
N PHE A 501 17.02 -1.25 30.27
CA PHE A 501 15.87 -0.86 29.45
C PHE A 501 16.20 -1.04 27.97
N GLU A 502 15.73 -2.14 27.40
CA GLU A 502 16.05 -2.58 26.04
C GLU A 502 15.43 -1.69 24.93
N ALA A 503 14.78 -0.57 25.20
CA ALA A 503 14.16 0.23 24.14
C ALA A 503 15.12 1.30 23.61
N ARG A 504 15.43 1.23 22.31
CA ARG A 504 16.11 2.34 21.63
C ARG A 504 15.17 3.56 21.53
N PRO A 505 15.68 4.80 21.62
CA PRO A 505 14.85 6.02 21.53
C PRO A 505 13.94 6.07 20.30
N PHE A 506 14.38 5.51 19.18
CA PHE A 506 13.60 5.41 17.93
C PHE A 506 12.32 4.61 18.13
N ALA A 507 12.41 3.47 18.82
CA ALA A 507 11.28 2.59 19.04
C ALA A 507 10.23 3.27 19.94
N VAL A 508 10.67 4.00 20.97
CA VAL A 508 9.79 4.77 21.85
C VAL A 508 9.12 5.91 21.10
N TYR A 509 9.88 6.65 20.29
CA TYR A 509 9.34 7.74 19.47
C TYR A 509 8.26 7.25 18.51
N LEU A 510 8.54 6.17 17.76
CA LEU A 510 7.59 5.58 16.81
C LEU A 510 6.34 5.05 17.52
N LEU A 511 6.50 4.39 18.66
CA LEU A 511 5.38 3.91 19.47
C LEU A 511 4.52 5.09 19.98
N ALA A 512 5.15 6.16 20.47
CA ALA A 512 4.43 7.35 20.96
C ALA A 512 3.62 8.04 19.86
N LYS A 513 4.13 8.09 18.60
CA LYS A 513 3.34 8.55 17.45
C LYS A 513 2.19 7.59 17.15
N GLU A 514 2.46 6.29 17.10
CA GLU A 514 1.48 5.24 16.81
C GLU A 514 0.31 5.26 17.80
N THR A 515 0.60 5.48 19.09
CA THR A 515 -0.39 5.42 20.17
C THR A 515 -0.89 6.79 20.63
N ASN A 516 -0.57 7.85 19.89
CA ASN A 516 -0.95 9.24 20.18
C ASN A 516 -0.61 9.70 21.61
N LEU A 517 0.67 9.64 21.98
CA LEU A 517 1.21 10.12 23.26
C LEU A 517 2.21 11.25 23.03
N PRO A 518 1.73 12.47 22.73
CA PRO A 518 2.56 13.57 22.27
C PRO A 518 3.58 14.08 23.30
N THR A 519 3.34 13.86 24.60
CA THR A 519 4.26 14.27 25.68
C THR A 519 5.58 13.51 25.70
N LEU A 520 5.61 12.29 25.16
CA LEU A 520 6.84 11.49 25.11
C LEU A 520 7.77 11.92 23.97
N LEU A 521 7.23 12.60 22.95
CA LEU A 521 7.94 12.90 21.70
C LEU A 521 9.18 13.79 21.88
N PRO A 522 9.15 14.93 22.62
CA PRO A 522 10.31 15.82 22.68
C PRO A 522 11.52 15.17 23.34
N ALA A 523 11.32 14.45 24.44
CA ALA A 523 12.38 13.73 25.14
C ALA A 523 12.91 12.56 24.30
N ALA A 524 12.03 11.84 23.58
CA ALA A 524 12.44 10.74 22.72
C ALA A 524 13.25 11.22 21.50
N LEU A 525 12.81 12.29 20.84
CA LEU A 525 13.55 12.92 19.75
C LEU A 525 14.87 13.52 20.21
N TYR A 526 14.91 14.12 21.41
CA TYR A 526 16.17 14.55 22.00
C TYR A 526 17.15 13.38 22.15
N LEU A 527 16.71 12.23 22.70
CA LEU A 527 17.58 11.07 22.80
C LEU A 527 17.96 10.50 21.43
N CYS A 528 17.09 10.55 20.43
CA CYS A 528 17.44 10.20 19.04
C CYS A 528 18.54 11.12 18.50
N ALA A 529 18.42 12.43 18.72
CA ALA A 529 19.36 13.43 18.26
C ALA A 529 20.65 13.51 19.09
N ASP A 530 20.64 13.11 20.36
CA ASP A 530 21.80 13.19 21.26
C ASP A 530 22.57 11.87 21.26
N SER A 531 21.91 10.75 21.56
CA SER A 531 22.58 9.49 21.90
C SER A 531 22.96 8.59 20.72
N GLN A 532 22.48 8.87 19.50
CA GLN A 532 22.64 7.97 18.35
C GLN A 532 23.73 8.44 17.39
N ASP A 533 24.44 7.50 16.76
CA ASP A 533 25.33 7.83 15.64
C ASP A 533 24.54 8.54 14.52
N ILE A 534 25.16 9.51 13.85
CA ILE A 534 24.48 10.25 12.77
C ILE A 534 24.03 9.31 11.64
N ASN A 535 24.75 8.23 11.39
CA ASN A 535 24.37 7.22 10.41
C ASN A 535 23.09 6.49 10.84
N PHE A 536 22.86 6.22 12.13
CA PHE A 536 21.59 5.66 12.59
C PHE A 536 20.41 6.63 12.42
N ILE A 537 20.65 7.94 12.50
CA ILE A 537 19.65 8.96 12.18
C ILE A 537 19.31 8.95 10.69
N LEU A 538 20.31 8.80 9.82
CA LEU A 538 20.14 8.87 8.38
C LEU A 538 19.63 7.57 7.76
N ASP A 539 20.11 6.43 8.23
CA ASP A 539 19.93 5.13 7.59
C ASP A 539 19.00 4.21 8.39
N GLY A 540 18.55 4.64 9.57
CA GLY A 540 17.80 3.80 10.48
C GLY A 540 18.68 2.81 11.24
N LEU A 541 18.06 1.94 12.02
CA LEU A 541 18.75 0.96 12.85
C LEU A 541 17.92 -0.30 13.00
N ASP A 542 18.57 -1.42 13.30
CA ASP A 542 17.85 -2.64 13.61
C ASP A 542 17.43 -2.64 15.08
N SER A 543 16.14 -2.87 15.29
CA SER A 543 15.54 -3.15 16.59
C SER A 543 16.04 -4.50 17.14
N PHE A 544 15.83 -4.75 18.43
CA PHE A 544 16.25 -5.99 19.10
C PHE A 544 15.63 -7.25 18.50
N ASP A 545 14.45 -7.13 17.90
CA ASP A 545 13.76 -8.19 17.13
C ASP A 545 14.24 -8.30 15.67
N ARG A 546 15.36 -7.64 15.32
CA ARG A 546 15.97 -7.57 13.98
C ARG A 546 15.08 -6.91 12.92
N ARG A 547 14.05 -6.17 13.31
CA ARG A 547 13.29 -5.33 12.40
C ARG A 547 14.02 -4.01 12.18
N HIS A 548 14.18 -3.61 10.94
CA HIS A 548 14.73 -2.31 10.60
C HIS A 548 13.72 -1.20 10.95
N ILE A 549 14.13 -0.22 11.75
CA ILE A 549 13.32 0.92 12.16
C ILE A 549 13.99 2.23 11.78
N GLU A 550 13.20 3.17 11.27
CA GLU A 550 13.68 4.41 10.67
C GLU A 550 12.72 5.56 11.01
N LEU A 551 13.27 6.76 11.21
CA LEU A 551 12.48 7.98 11.34
C LEU A 551 12.02 8.45 9.96
N ASP A 552 10.86 9.12 9.88
CA ASP A 552 10.47 9.76 8.62
C ASP A 552 11.38 10.96 8.29
N TRP A 553 11.37 11.40 7.03
CA TRP A 553 12.31 12.44 6.61
C TRP A 553 12.14 13.79 7.35
N PRO A 554 10.91 14.26 7.64
CA PRO A 554 10.69 15.40 8.54
C PRO A 554 11.36 15.24 9.90
N ASP A 555 11.25 14.08 10.54
CA ASP A 555 11.74 13.82 11.89
C ASP A 555 13.27 13.70 11.94
N LYS A 556 13.87 13.05 10.93
CA LYS A 556 15.34 13.04 10.78
C LYS A 556 15.90 14.44 10.59
N LYS A 557 15.24 15.26 9.74
CA LYS A 557 15.63 16.65 9.52
C LYS A 557 15.51 17.46 10.81
N ALA A 558 14.47 17.23 11.60
CA ALA A 558 14.31 17.83 12.93
C ALA A 558 15.46 17.40 13.86
N CYS A 559 15.81 16.12 13.90
CA CYS A 559 16.94 15.62 14.70
C CYS A 559 18.27 16.27 14.33
N ILE A 560 18.59 16.39 13.04
CA ILE A 560 19.85 17.00 12.57
C ILE A 560 19.90 18.48 12.96
N ARG A 561 18.82 19.22 12.73
CA ARG A 561 18.73 20.65 13.08
C ARG A 561 18.81 20.89 14.58
N ALA A 562 18.08 20.08 15.36
CA ALA A 562 18.11 20.17 16.81
C ALA A 562 19.50 19.84 17.35
N ARG A 563 20.17 18.79 16.82
CA ARG A 563 21.55 18.43 17.19
C ARG A 563 22.52 19.61 16.98
N GLU A 564 22.47 20.27 15.83
CA GLU A 564 23.30 21.45 15.56
C GLU A 564 22.95 22.61 16.52
N THR A 565 21.67 22.91 16.67
CA THR A 565 21.19 24.02 17.51
C THR A 565 21.56 23.83 18.97
N LEU A 566 21.39 22.62 19.50
CA LEU A 566 21.75 22.24 20.87
C LEU A 566 23.26 22.28 21.09
N SER A 567 24.07 21.82 20.12
CA SER A 567 25.54 21.91 20.18
C SER A 567 26.04 23.37 20.21
N ILE A 568 25.38 24.28 19.47
CA ILE A 568 25.68 25.71 19.52
C ILE A 568 25.26 26.29 20.88
N ALA A 569 24.03 26.04 21.32
CA ALA A 569 23.50 26.53 22.57
C ALA A 569 24.31 26.07 23.80
N LEU A 570 24.86 24.86 23.75
CA LEU A 570 25.75 24.34 24.79
C LEU A 570 26.95 25.28 25.02
N ARG A 571 27.57 25.75 23.94
CA ARG A 571 28.75 26.64 23.97
C ARG A 571 28.38 28.09 24.24
N THR A 572 27.35 28.61 23.57
CA THR A 572 27.05 30.05 23.57
C THR A 572 26.10 30.50 24.66
N ARG A 573 25.29 29.58 25.20
CA ARG A 573 24.31 29.86 26.26
C ARG A 573 24.69 29.15 27.54
N LEU A 574 24.72 27.82 27.53
CA LEU A 574 24.86 27.04 28.77
C LEU A 574 26.23 27.27 29.44
N PHE A 575 27.31 27.21 28.66
CA PHE A 575 28.69 27.47 29.13
C PHE A 575 29.19 28.89 28.82
N ALA A 576 28.29 29.86 28.63
CA ALA A 576 28.66 31.27 28.41
C ALA A 576 29.58 31.84 29.51
N PHE A 577 29.43 31.31 30.74
CA PHE A 577 30.23 31.65 31.90
C PHE A 577 31.70 31.17 31.82
N LEU A 578 32.01 30.22 30.92
CA LEU A 578 33.37 29.75 30.62
C LEU A 578 33.95 30.42 29.37
N THR A 579 33.13 30.68 28.36
CA THR A 579 33.55 31.25 27.06
C THR A 579 33.80 32.76 27.10
N GLY A 580 33.53 33.41 28.25
CA GLY A 580 33.69 34.86 28.41
C GLY A 580 32.55 35.68 27.79
N GLN A 581 31.43 35.05 27.48
CA GLN A 581 30.22 35.69 26.94
C GLN A 581 29.26 36.17 28.03
N MET A 582 29.66 36.09 29.30
CA MET A 582 28.90 36.50 30.47
C MET A 582 29.71 37.47 31.34
N ASP A 583 29.05 38.53 31.82
CA ASP A 583 29.64 39.48 32.75
C ASP A 583 29.58 39.00 34.21
N PHE A 584 30.59 39.36 35.00
CA PHE A 584 30.67 39.03 36.42
C PHE A 584 30.83 40.27 37.30
N PRO A 585 29.74 41.04 37.50
CA PRO A 585 29.77 42.21 38.37
C PRO A 585 30.10 41.79 39.81
N GLY A 586 31.02 42.51 40.45
CA GLY A 586 31.48 42.20 41.81
C GLY A 586 32.48 41.04 41.89
N CYS A 587 33.18 40.69 40.81
CA CYS A 587 34.35 39.81 40.88
C CYS A 587 35.53 40.53 41.54
N HIS A 588 36.09 39.96 42.62
CA HIS A 588 37.24 40.52 43.33
C HIS A 588 38.55 39.74 43.09
N ARG A 589 38.52 38.70 42.23
CA ARG A 589 39.70 37.89 41.83
C ARG A 589 39.77 37.72 40.31
N THR A 590 39.64 38.80 39.55
CA THR A 590 39.41 38.76 38.10
C THR A 590 40.41 37.91 37.32
N SER A 591 41.72 38.08 37.54
CA SER A 591 42.75 37.31 36.84
C SER A 591 42.69 35.81 37.15
N VAL A 592 42.53 35.45 38.43
CA VAL A 592 42.45 34.05 38.89
C VAL A 592 41.18 33.39 38.38
N CYS A 593 40.03 34.05 38.53
CA CYS A 593 38.74 33.54 38.06
C CYS A 593 38.73 33.33 36.54
N ASN A 594 39.28 34.27 35.77
CA ASN A 594 39.35 34.15 34.31
C ASN A 594 40.30 33.03 33.87
N ASN A 595 41.46 32.88 34.53
CA ASN A 595 42.38 31.79 34.25
C ASN A 595 41.74 30.42 34.55
N THR A 596 41.00 30.31 35.66
CA THR A 596 40.24 29.10 35.98
C THR A 596 39.20 28.78 34.92
N ARG A 597 38.36 29.75 34.52
CA ARG A 597 37.36 29.56 33.46
C ARG A 597 37.99 29.08 32.16
N TRP A 598 39.13 29.67 31.76
CA TRP A 598 39.84 29.28 30.55
C TRP A 598 40.36 27.83 30.61
N LYS A 599 40.90 27.41 31.76
CA LYS A 599 41.30 26.00 31.98
C LYS A 599 40.11 25.04 31.90
N TRP A 600 38.97 25.43 32.47
CA TRP A 600 37.74 24.63 32.38
C TRP A 600 37.20 24.60 30.95
N LEU A 601 37.27 25.71 30.21
CA LEU A 601 36.87 25.76 28.81
C LEU A 601 37.66 24.75 27.97
N GLN A 602 38.99 24.69 28.13
CA GLN A 602 39.83 23.70 27.45
C GLN A 602 39.47 22.25 27.81
N GLY A 603 39.14 21.98 29.07
CA GLY A 603 38.70 20.66 29.52
C GLY A 603 37.30 20.28 29.01
N VAL A 604 36.39 21.24 28.98
CA VAL A 604 35.01 21.06 28.50
C VAL A 604 35.00 20.88 26.99
N GLU A 605 35.77 21.65 26.21
CA GLU A 605 35.85 21.52 24.73
C GLU A 605 36.21 20.10 24.26
N ALA A 606 37.03 19.37 25.02
CA ALA A 606 37.34 17.96 24.74
C ALA A 606 36.20 16.99 25.04
N SER A 607 35.21 17.40 25.85
CA SER A 607 34.07 16.61 26.33
C SER A 607 32.70 17.12 25.84
N LEU A 608 32.66 18.17 25.01
CA LEU A 608 31.44 18.70 24.37
C LEU A 608 30.92 17.77 23.25
N GLY A 609 30.68 16.50 23.59
CA GLY A 609 29.70 15.67 22.89
C GLY A 609 28.27 16.16 23.18
N SER A 610 27.31 15.74 22.36
CA SER A 610 25.95 16.28 22.17
C SER A 610 25.01 16.41 23.38
N GLY A 611 25.44 16.05 24.59
CA GLY A 611 24.57 15.85 25.75
C GLY A 611 24.22 17.09 26.57
N VAL A 612 23.49 18.06 25.99
CA VAL A 612 23.08 19.29 26.69
C VAL A 612 22.39 19.03 28.04
N PHE A 613 21.59 17.97 28.13
CA PHE A 613 20.91 17.58 29.36
C PHE A 613 21.55 16.39 30.07
N SER A 614 22.58 15.78 29.49
CA SER A 614 23.27 14.59 30.01
C SER A 614 24.61 14.91 30.68
N VAL A 615 25.14 16.14 30.50
CA VAL A 615 26.40 16.58 31.10
C VAL A 615 26.18 17.10 32.53
N SER A 616 26.81 16.44 33.51
CA SER A 616 26.93 16.95 34.87
C SER A 616 28.20 17.80 35.02
N PHE A 617 28.04 19.05 35.44
CA PHE A 617 29.17 19.95 35.67
C PHE A 617 29.70 19.81 37.11
N PRO A 618 31.01 19.57 37.33
CA PRO A 618 31.58 19.33 38.65
C PRO A 618 31.75 20.62 39.47
N TRP A 619 30.62 21.16 39.97
CA TRP A 619 30.55 22.44 40.69
C TRP A 619 31.51 22.56 41.87
N ALA A 620 31.67 21.50 42.67
CA ALA A 620 32.57 21.51 43.82
C ALA A 620 34.04 21.78 43.43
N GLN A 621 34.49 21.24 42.30
CA GLN A 621 35.85 21.48 41.80
C GLN A 621 35.99 22.88 41.20
N TYR A 622 34.96 23.34 40.49
CA TYR A 622 34.93 24.69 39.92
C TYR A 622 34.96 25.77 41.02
N GLN A 623 34.24 25.57 42.13
CA GLN A 623 34.22 26.48 43.28
C GLN A 623 35.63 26.78 43.82
N ASN A 624 36.53 25.79 43.83
CA ASN A 624 37.89 25.95 44.35
C ASN A 624 38.74 26.95 43.53
N GLY A 625 38.38 27.20 42.26
CA GLY A 625 39.16 28.04 41.35
C GLY A 625 38.59 29.44 41.10
N VAL A 626 37.38 29.77 41.59
CA VAL A 626 36.73 31.07 41.39
C VAL A 626 36.29 31.68 42.72
N CYS A 627 35.99 32.99 42.79
CA CYS A 627 35.41 33.59 44.00
C CYS A 627 33.92 33.23 44.16
N ASP A 628 33.40 33.31 45.38
CA ASP A 628 32.02 32.88 45.72
C ASP A 628 30.95 33.56 44.85
N ASN A 629 31.10 34.86 44.59
CA ASN A 629 30.17 35.58 43.72
C ASN A 629 30.20 35.05 42.27
N CYS A 630 31.38 34.77 41.72
CA CYS A 630 31.50 34.19 40.38
C CYS A 630 30.97 32.75 40.33
N HIS A 631 31.20 31.96 41.38
CA HIS A 631 30.65 30.61 41.52
C HIS A 631 29.11 30.65 41.49
N ARG A 632 28.51 31.49 42.36
CA ARG A 632 27.06 31.67 42.45
C ARG A 632 26.45 32.11 41.12
N LEU A 633 26.98 33.17 40.50
CA LEU A 633 26.49 33.66 39.20
C LEU A 633 26.60 32.60 38.09
N SER A 634 27.71 31.85 38.03
CA SER A 634 27.89 30.79 37.03
C SER A 634 26.84 29.69 37.21
N ARG A 635 26.57 29.27 38.46
CA ARG A 635 25.60 28.21 38.78
C ARG A 635 24.17 28.63 38.51
N GLU A 636 23.79 29.84 38.91
CA GLU A 636 22.47 30.42 38.61
C GLU A 636 22.24 30.54 37.10
N HIS A 637 23.23 31.02 36.35
CA HIS A 637 23.18 31.11 34.89
C HIS A 637 23.01 29.74 34.23
N TYR A 638 23.84 28.76 34.61
CA TYR A 638 23.76 27.40 34.07
C TYR A 638 22.38 26.78 34.30
N ALA A 639 21.86 26.85 35.54
CA ALA A 639 20.54 26.32 35.87
C ALA A 639 19.42 27.02 35.09
N ALA A 640 19.47 28.35 34.98
CA ALA A 640 18.48 29.13 34.25
C ALA A 640 18.48 28.83 32.74
N GLU A 641 19.66 28.78 32.10
CA GLU A 641 19.75 28.48 30.66
C GLU A 641 19.36 27.03 30.35
N ARG A 642 19.70 26.08 31.23
CA ARG A 642 19.26 24.69 31.07
C ARG A 642 17.74 24.57 31.13
N GLN A 643 17.08 25.27 32.06
CA GLN A 643 15.62 25.30 32.14
C GLN A 643 14.98 25.95 30.90
N LYS A 644 15.55 27.05 30.38
CA LYS A 644 15.07 27.68 29.15
C LYS A 644 15.18 26.74 27.96
N LEU A 645 16.34 26.10 27.77
CA LEU A 645 16.55 25.13 26.70
C LEU A 645 15.59 23.95 26.79
N TRP A 646 15.30 23.46 28.01
CA TRP A 646 14.30 22.41 28.20
C TRP A 646 12.90 22.86 27.77
N ASN A 647 12.51 24.10 28.12
CA ASN A 647 11.22 24.66 27.73
C ASN A 647 11.10 24.85 26.20
N GLU A 648 12.21 25.17 25.53
CA GLU A 648 12.31 25.35 24.08
C GLU A 648 12.36 24.00 23.32
N LEU A 649 12.67 22.90 24.00
CA LEU A 649 12.97 21.59 23.40
C LEU A 649 11.92 21.10 22.38
N PRO A 650 10.60 21.12 22.66
CA PRO A 650 9.62 20.67 21.68
C PRO A 650 9.67 21.46 20.37
N VAL A 651 9.82 22.79 20.49
CA VAL A 651 9.84 23.71 19.35
C VAL A 651 11.08 23.48 18.47
N LEU A 652 12.22 23.09 19.06
CA LEU A 652 13.42 22.72 18.30
C LEU A 652 13.18 21.54 17.35
N PHE A 653 12.26 20.65 17.71
CA PHE A 653 11.84 19.51 16.89
C PHE A 653 10.63 19.80 16.01
N GLY A 654 10.11 21.03 15.99
CA GLY A 654 8.91 21.40 15.25
C GLY A 654 7.61 20.91 15.90
N LEU A 655 7.64 20.58 17.19
CA LEU A 655 6.48 20.17 17.97
C LEU A 655 5.85 21.37 18.70
N PRO A 656 4.55 21.28 19.07
CA PRO A 656 3.92 22.24 19.97
C PRO A 656 4.67 22.42 21.30
N PRO A 657 4.54 23.59 21.97
CA PRO A 657 5.14 23.82 23.27
C PRO A 657 4.56 22.87 24.33
N TRP A 658 5.30 22.70 25.44
CA TRP A 658 4.96 21.73 26.50
C TRP A 658 3.54 21.89 27.06
N ASP A 659 3.02 23.10 27.19
CA ASP A 659 1.68 23.37 27.71
C ASP A 659 0.57 22.87 26.76
N GLU A 660 0.80 22.90 25.45
CA GLU A 660 -0.11 22.36 24.45
C GLU A 660 0.00 20.83 24.41
N LEU A 661 1.22 20.29 24.42
CA LEU A 661 1.45 18.83 24.45
C LEU A 661 0.79 18.19 25.67
N ARG A 662 0.93 18.78 26.86
CA ARG A 662 0.30 18.27 28.09
C ARG A 662 -1.23 18.31 28.05
N ARG A 663 -1.82 19.29 27.36
CA ARG A 663 -3.28 19.37 27.16
C ARG A 663 -3.80 18.35 26.15
N ALA A 664 -2.97 17.96 25.19
CA ALA A 664 -3.33 17.02 24.14
C ALA A 664 -3.28 15.54 24.58
N VAL A 665 -2.72 15.24 25.76
CA VAL A 665 -2.69 13.88 26.27
C VAL A 665 -4.03 13.50 26.86
N ASP A 666 -4.73 12.61 26.16
CA ASP A 666 -5.82 11.82 26.72
C ASP A 666 -5.31 10.41 27.03
N VAL A 667 -5.09 10.13 28.32
CA VAL A 667 -4.73 8.78 28.80
C VAL A 667 -5.92 8.07 29.44
N GLY A 668 -7.15 8.56 29.25
CA GLY A 668 -8.34 7.95 29.85
C GLY A 668 -8.37 8.16 31.36
N SER A 669 -8.52 9.40 31.81
CA SER A 669 -8.74 9.69 33.23
C SER A 669 -10.20 9.39 33.61
N ARG A 670 -10.49 8.14 33.98
CA ARG A 670 -11.56 7.85 34.93
C ARG A 670 -10.92 7.41 36.23
N THR A 671 -10.96 8.31 37.22
CA THR A 671 -10.77 7.99 38.63
C THR A 671 -11.60 6.76 38.97
N LEU A 672 -10.97 5.70 39.49
CA LEU A 672 -11.68 4.64 40.20
C LEU A 672 -12.29 5.20 41.50
#